data_AF-A0AAY4BQ76-F1
#
_entry.id   AF-A0AAY4BQ76-F1
#
_cell.length_a   1.000
_cell.length_b   1.000
_cell.length_c   1.000
_cell.angle_alpha   90.00
_cell.angle_beta   90.00
_cell.angle_gamma   90.00
#
_symmetry.space_group_name_H-M   'P 1'
#
loop_
_entity.id
_entity.type
_entity.pdbx_description
1 polymer ?
#
loop_
_entity_poly.entity_id
_entity_poly.type
_entity_poly.pdbx_seq_one_letter_code
_entity_poly.pdbx_strand_id
1 'polypeptide(L)'
;MTQSVVVQVGQCGNQVGCRFWDLALREHAHVNKKGIYDEALSSFFRNVDPRRSGGSGSDVIGGRIQALKARAVLVDMEEGVVNEILQGPLRDVFDSTQLITDVSGSGNNWAVGHWTYGSMYRDRIVEQVRRVAEQCDCLQSFFLIHSMGGGTGSGLGTFVLKLLEEEFPEVCRLVTSVYPSAEDDVITSPYNSVLAMRELTDHADCVFPVENQSLVEIVNKIRHMAHSGKPSTAIKMDSTIISSQGGVSRVEKPFDGMNNIVANLLLNITSSARFEGSLNMDLNEISMNLVPFPRLHYLVSSLTPLYTLADVSIPTRRLDQMFTDAFSKDHQLIRADPKHSLYLACALMVRGNVQVSDLRRNIERLKPTLPFISWNQEGWKTSLCSVAPVGHTHSLLALANNTCVRPTFVELRERFTKLYRKKAHLHHYLHVDGMEQACFGEALSSLSSLIEEYSQLDAAKGRLTPDVPRLSTEWTGSKHRMLAGIITDYFFGFGYILLAGVAYMIRDWRQLQLAISAPGFLFIFYIWVLPKSARWLMANQKREEALDLIRKAALVNGNPLRDDFELVQEDKDERPMGETRRATVVDLVRTPKMRRQSLIIFYMWFVNVLVYYGLSLNISDFGTNIYLTQFIFGMVEMPARTITLFTLNRSRRISQLAFLAVGGLACLLTIFIPDELFVVRTVLAMIGKFGITASLSIVYVYSAEIFPTVVRQNGIGLGSMCARAGGVIAPIIYLLKKYSPKAPMVVFGLCPLVGAALTMLLPETAHKPLPDTIADVEGSRDCEEDGAARQVPDKQ
;
A
#
# COMPACT_ATOMS: atom_id res chain seq x y z
N MET A 1 7.19 1.42 30.05
CA MET A 1 6.80 2.76 29.57
C MET A 1 7.88 3.27 28.67
N THR A 2 7.52 4.01 27.62
CA THR A 2 8.46 4.35 26.57
C THR A 2 9.03 5.75 26.75
N GLN A 3 10.35 5.85 26.81
CA GLN A 3 11.06 7.12 26.91
C GLN A 3 11.79 7.38 25.59
N SER A 4 11.87 8.64 25.19
CA SER A 4 12.54 9.05 23.97
C SER A 4 13.59 10.12 24.25
N VAL A 5 14.68 10.09 23.49
CA VAL A 5 15.77 11.07 23.60
C VAL A 5 15.77 11.95 22.35
N VAL A 6 15.81 13.27 22.55
CA VAL A 6 15.82 14.23 21.44
C VAL A 6 17.23 14.77 21.24
N VAL A 7 17.80 14.52 20.07
CA VAL A 7 19.11 15.03 19.66
C VAL A 7 18.91 16.19 18.69
N GLN A 8 19.42 17.36 19.06
CA GLN A 8 19.27 18.61 18.31
C GLN A 8 20.62 19.00 17.75
N VAL A 9 20.71 19.14 16.42
CA VAL A 9 22.01 19.37 15.77
C VAL A 9 21.99 20.61 14.87
N GLY A 10 22.92 21.52 15.16
CA GLY A 10 23.13 22.78 14.47
C GLY A 10 22.07 23.85 14.80
N GLN A 11 22.31 25.06 14.33
CA GLN A 11 21.46 26.24 14.59
C GLN A 11 19.96 25.97 14.36
N CYS A 12 19.57 25.43 13.20
CA CYS A 12 18.17 25.16 12.90
C CYS A 12 17.57 24.10 13.83
N GLY A 13 18.30 23.00 14.09
CA GLY A 13 17.86 21.93 14.99
C GLY A 13 17.62 22.42 16.42
N ASN A 14 18.55 23.22 16.95
CA ASN A 14 18.45 23.80 18.29
C ASN A 14 17.31 24.83 18.40
N GLN A 15 17.06 25.64 17.36
CA GLN A 15 15.94 26.60 17.36
C GLN A 15 14.57 25.91 17.34
N VAL A 16 14.38 24.92 16.45
CA VAL A 16 13.15 24.10 16.40
C VAL A 16 12.97 23.33 17.70
N GLY A 17 14.06 22.74 18.21
CA GLY A 17 14.08 22.01 19.45
C GLY A 17 13.68 22.84 20.66
N CYS A 18 14.19 24.08 20.77
CA CYS A 18 13.80 25.02 21.82
C CYS A 18 12.29 25.30 21.80
N ARG A 19 11.70 25.48 20.61
CA ARG A 19 10.24 25.66 20.45
C ARG A 19 9.46 24.38 20.81
N PHE A 20 9.97 23.21 20.45
CA PHE A 20 9.36 21.94 20.84
C PHE A 20 9.29 21.78 22.37
N TRP A 21 10.38 22.03 23.09
CA TRP A 21 10.41 21.90 24.55
C TRP A 21 9.50 22.91 25.26
N ASP A 22 9.48 24.17 24.79
CA ASP A 22 8.58 25.21 25.29
C ASP A 22 7.11 24.79 25.17
N LEU A 23 6.70 24.39 23.96
CA LEU A 23 5.32 24.00 23.68
C LEU A 23 4.94 22.68 24.39
N ALA A 24 5.85 21.72 24.52
CA ALA A 24 5.63 20.49 25.27
C ALA A 24 5.32 20.79 26.75
N LEU A 25 6.13 21.63 27.40
CA LEU A 25 5.91 22.03 28.79
C LEU A 25 4.57 22.74 28.98
N ARG A 26 4.18 23.60 28.05
CA ARG A 26 2.86 24.26 28.08
C ARG A 26 1.71 23.29 27.97
N GLU A 27 1.86 22.28 27.13
CA GLU A 27 0.83 21.25 26.95
C GLU A 27 0.67 20.40 28.21
N HIS A 28 1.78 19.96 28.83
CA HIS A 28 1.73 19.28 30.12
C HIS A 28 1.18 20.18 31.23
N ALA A 29 1.55 21.47 31.27
CA ALA A 29 1.02 22.42 32.26
C ALA A 29 -0.49 22.67 32.09
N HIS A 30 -1.01 22.60 30.86
CA HIS A 30 -2.44 22.76 30.59
C HIS A 30 -3.26 21.59 31.15
N VAL A 31 -2.75 20.37 31.01
CA VAL A 31 -3.40 19.12 31.47
C VAL A 31 -3.17 18.90 32.97
N ASN A 32 -1.93 19.03 33.43
CA ASN A 32 -1.52 18.72 34.79
C ASN A 32 -1.52 19.96 35.69
N LYS A 33 -2.71 20.36 36.13
CA LYS A 33 -2.90 21.51 37.04
C LYS A 33 -2.46 21.25 38.48
N LYS A 34 -2.18 20.00 38.85
CA LYS A 34 -1.81 19.60 40.21
C LYS A 34 -0.30 19.69 40.46
N GLY A 35 0.52 19.81 39.41
CA GLY A 35 1.98 19.89 39.52
C GLY A 35 2.61 18.57 40.00
N ILE A 36 2.05 17.44 39.58
CA ILE A 36 2.51 16.09 39.91
C ILE A 36 3.37 15.57 38.77
N TYR A 37 4.45 14.85 39.05
CA TYR A 37 5.23 14.19 38.00
C TYR A 37 4.49 12.92 37.57
N ASP A 38 3.87 12.98 36.40
CA ASP A 38 3.06 11.89 35.83
C ASP A 38 3.85 11.09 34.78
N GLU A 39 3.26 9.97 34.35
CA GLU A 39 3.83 9.10 33.31
C GLU A 39 4.04 9.86 31.99
N ALA A 40 3.10 10.76 31.67
CA ALA A 40 3.13 11.62 30.50
C ALA A 40 4.39 12.50 30.42
N LEU A 41 4.75 13.14 31.52
CA LEU A 41 5.98 13.93 31.63
C LEU A 41 7.22 13.04 31.56
N SER A 42 7.16 11.82 32.09
CA SER A 42 8.32 10.92 32.16
C SER A 42 8.89 10.50 30.80
N SER A 43 8.07 10.52 29.75
CA SER A 43 8.46 10.16 28.38
C SER A 43 9.60 11.02 27.83
N PHE A 44 9.62 12.32 28.17
CA PHE A 44 10.61 13.29 27.69
C PHE A 44 11.34 14.08 28.79
N PHE A 45 10.82 14.08 30.03
CA PHE A 45 11.40 14.81 31.15
C PHE A 45 11.73 13.87 32.32
N ARG A 46 12.73 14.26 33.10
CA ARG A 46 13.11 13.66 34.37
C ARG A 46 12.80 14.59 35.53
N ASN A 47 12.43 14.05 36.68
CA ASN A 47 12.20 14.82 37.90
C ASN A 47 13.42 14.67 38.83
N VAL A 48 14.21 15.74 38.94
CA VAL A 48 15.45 15.74 39.69
C VAL A 48 15.27 16.52 41.00
N ASP A 49 15.68 15.96 42.13
CA ASP A 49 15.79 16.71 43.40
C ASP A 49 17.15 17.41 43.46
N PRO A 50 17.23 18.75 43.36
CA PRO A 50 18.49 19.48 43.37
C PRO A 50 19.27 19.36 44.69
N ARG A 51 18.65 18.84 45.77
CA ARG A 51 19.29 18.66 47.09
C ARG A 51 20.00 17.32 47.23
N ARG A 52 19.75 16.35 46.34
CA ARG A 52 20.44 15.05 46.32
C ARG A 52 21.36 15.00 45.12
N SER A 53 22.65 15.28 45.33
CA SER A 53 23.70 15.10 44.32
C SER A 53 23.95 13.59 44.14
N GLY A 54 23.21 12.98 43.21
CA GLY A 54 23.24 11.54 42.96
C GLY A 54 21.90 11.08 42.36
N GLY A 55 21.82 11.05 41.03
CA GLY A 55 20.59 10.99 40.23
C GLY A 55 19.76 9.71 40.26
N SER A 56 19.64 9.04 41.40
CA SER A 56 18.89 7.77 41.55
C SER A 56 17.69 7.86 42.50
N GLY A 57 17.37 9.06 43.03
CA GLY A 57 16.44 9.19 44.16
C GLY A 57 15.12 9.94 43.95
N SER A 58 14.80 10.49 42.76
CA SER A 58 13.68 11.45 42.62
C SER A 58 12.74 11.24 41.42
N ASP A 59 13.00 10.28 40.53
CA ASP A 59 12.13 9.95 39.38
C ASP A 59 10.91 9.10 39.80
N VAL A 60 10.37 9.33 41.01
CA VAL A 60 9.18 8.62 41.48
C VAL A 60 7.94 9.23 40.84
N ILE A 61 7.32 8.47 39.93
CA ILE A 61 6.02 8.80 39.32
C ILE A 61 4.97 8.97 40.44
N GLY A 62 4.19 10.03 40.35
CA GLY A 62 3.19 10.43 41.36
C GLY A 62 3.71 11.40 42.43
N GLY A 63 5.02 11.71 42.44
CA GLY A 63 5.62 12.74 43.30
C GLY A 63 5.31 14.17 42.86
N ARG A 64 5.58 15.17 43.72
CA ARG A 64 5.49 16.59 43.32
C ARG A 64 6.65 16.95 42.40
N ILE A 65 6.39 17.73 41.35
CA ILE A 65 7.44 18.23 40.45
C ILE A 65 8.36 19.17 41.24
N GLN A 66 9.65 18.90 41.21
CA GLN A 66 10.67 19.73 41.86
C GLN A 66 11.48 20.51 40.83
N ALA A 67 12.27 19.80 40.01
CA ALA A 67 12.99 20.35 38.88
C ALA A 67 12.91 19.38 37.72
N LEU A 68 12.43 19.84 36.56
CA LEU A 68 12.37 19.02 35.36
C LEU A 68 13.63 19.17 34.54
N LYS A 69 14.21 18.04 34.11
CA LYS A 69 15.31 18.00 33.13
C LYS A 69 14.85 17.32 31.85
N ALA A 70 15.09 17.95 30.71
CA ALA A 70 14.77 17.36 29.41
C ALA A 70 15.73 16.21 29.06
N ARG A 71 15.21 15.15 28.45
CA ARG A 71 16.02 14.07 27.84
C ARG A 71 16.49 14.54 26.46
N ALA A 72 17.43 15.48 26.45
CA ALA A 72 17.91 16.14 25.23
C ALA A 72 19.43 16.18 25.14
N VAL A 73 19.97 16.05 23.93
CA VAL A 73 21.39 16.31 23.66
C VAL A 73 21.46 17.43 22.63
N LEU A 74 22.11 18.54 22.97
CA LEU A 74 22.24 19.71 22.10
C LEU A 74 23.66 19.76 21.55
N VAL A 75 23.77 19.78 20.24
CA VAL A 75 25.04 19.78 19.51
C VAL A 75 25.04 20.97 18.57
N ASP A 76 26.02 21.85 18.70
CA ASP A 76 26.22 22.94 17.75
C ASP A 76 27.69 23.33 17.70
N MET A 77 28.27 23.49 16.51
CA MET A 77 29.68 23.93 16.41
C MET A 77 29.80 25.45 16.48
N GLU A 78 28.70 26.14 16.82
CA GLU A 78 28.62 27.57 17.07
C GLU A 78 27.89 27.80 18.40
N GLU A 79 28.46 28.61 19.29
CA GLU A 79 27.90 28.80 20.63
C GLU A 79 26.66 29.71 20.66
N GLY A 80 26.40 30.48 19.60
CA GLY A 80 25.42 31.58 19.62
C GLY A 80 24.01 31.15 20.05
N VAL A 81 23.46 30.11 19.41
CA VAL A 81 22.10 29.64 19.67
C VAL A 81 22.01 28.92 21.02
N VAL A 82 23.01 28.12 21.37
CA VAL A 82 23.03 27.37 22.64
C VAL A 82 23.16 28.33 23.82
N ASN A 83 24.03 29.33 23.73
CA ASN A 83 24.17 30.37 24.75
C ASN A 83 22.86 31.15 24.94
N GLU A 84 22.12 31.41 23.85
CA GLU A 84 20.81 32.04 23.95
C GLU A 84 19.79 31.15 24.67
N ILE A 85 19.80 29.83 24.44
CA ILE A 85 18.95 28.88 25.18
C ILE A 85 19.29 28.88 26.67
N LEU A 86 20.59 28.95 27.02
CA LEU A 86 21.09 28.98 28.39
C LEU A 86 20.83 30.31 29.13
N GLN A 87 20.74 31.42 28.38
CA GLN A 87 20.31 32.72 28.93
C GLN A 87 18.78 32.85 28.96
N GLY A 88 18.09 31.97 28.26
CA GLY A 88 16.65 31.97 28.08
C GLY A 88 15.86 31.38 29.27
N PRO A 89 14.53 31.35 29.15
CA PRO A 89 13.63 30.85 30.18
C PRO A 89 13.73 29.34 30.43
N LEU A 90 14.22 28.58 29.44
CA LEU A 90 14.34 27.12 29.50
C LEU A 90 15.69 26.66 30.03
N ARG A 91 16.56 27.56 30.49
CA ARG A 91 17.92 27.21 30.96
C ARG A 91 17.92 26.10 32.01
N ASP A 92 16.95 26.12 32.92
CA ASP A 92 16.89 25.20 34.05
C ASP A 92 16.38 23.82 33.62
N VAL A 93 15.77 23.72 32.44
CA VAL A 93 15.25 22.47 31.85
C VAL A 93 16.36 21.67 31.18
N PHE A 94 17.36 22.32 30.60
CA PHE A 94 18.49 21.63 29.98
C PHE A 94 19.57 21.31 31.01
N ASP A 95 20.26 20.20 30.82
CA ASP A 95 21.45 19.85 31.61
C ASP A 95 22.69 20.42 30.92
N SER A 96 23.51 21.18 31.66
CA SER A 96 24.74 21.75 31.12
C SER A 96 25.75 20.68 30.72
N THR A 97 25.63 19.46 31.27
CA THR A 97 26.50 18.34 30.90
C THR A 97 26.17 17.75 29.53
N GLN A 98 24.96 17.96 29.01
CA GLN A 98 24.45 17.38 27.75
C GLN A 98 24.60 18.32 26.54
N LEU A 99 25.52 19.29 26.66
CA LEU A 99 25.81 20.30 25.65
C LEU A 99 27.16 20.05 24.99
N ILE A 100 27.20 20.09 23.67
CA ILE A 100 28.41 19.99 22.87
C ILE A 100 28.49 21.22 21.99
N THR A 101 29.36 22.15 22.37
CA THR A 101 29.60 23.39 21.63
C THR A 101 31.06 23.60 21.27
N ASP A 102 31.27 24.33 20.17
CA ASP A 102 32.57 24.83 19.71
C ASP A 102 32.39 26.27 19.15
N VAL A 103 33.49 26.98 18.89
CA VAL A 103 33.53 28.38 18.44
C VAL A 103 33.70 28.49 16.92
N SER A 104 34.24 27.45 16.28
CA SER A 104 34.76 27.54 14.91
C SER A 104 33.70 27.44 13.80
N GLY A 105 32.54 26.84 14.08
CA GLY A 105 31.46 26.61 13.11
C GLY A 105 31.85 25.66 11.98
N SER A 106 30.86 25.14 11.24
CA SER A 106 31.11 24.29 10.06
C SER A 106 31.11 25.06 8.74
N GLY A 107 30.95 26.39 8.77
CA GLY A 107 31.06 27.26 7.58
C GLY A 107 30.17 26.86 6.40
N ASN A 108 28.98 26.33 6.64
CA ASN A 108 28.07 25.79 5.62
C ASN A 108 28.67 24.69 4.71
N ASN A 109 29.60 23.90 5.25
CA ASN A 109 30.26 22.80 4.56
C ASN A 109 29.98 21.46 5.25
N TRP A 110 29.27 20.56 4.55
CA TRP A 110 28.95 19.22 5.05
C TRP A 110 30.20 18.39 5.36
N ALA A 111 31.27 18.50 4.55
CA ALA A 111 32.48 17.70 4.75
C ALA A 111 33.19 18.06 6.07
N VAL A 112 33.24 19.36 6.42
CA VAL A 112 33.79 19.80 7.71
C VAL A 112 32.94 19.25 8.87
N GLY A 113 31.62 19.34 8.75
CA GLY A 113 30.70 18.81 9.76
C GLY A 113 30.84 17.29 9.96
N HIS A 114 30.90 16.53 8.86
CA HIS A 114 30.89 15.07 8.88
C HIS A 114 32.28 14.47 9.17
N TRP A 115 33.31 14.90 8.46
CA TRP A 115 34.65 14.30 8.57
C TRP A 115 35.50 14.94 9.66
N THR A 116 35.53 16.27 9.74
CA THR A 116 36.38 16.97 10.73
C THR A 116 35.75 16.91 12.12
N TYR A 117 34.58 17.52 12.29
CA TYR A 117 33.93 17.57 13.60
C TYR A 117 33.33 16.23 14.00
N GLY A 118 32.77 15.47 13.07
CA GLY A 118 32.28 14.12 13.35
C GLY A 118 33.37 13.25 13.96
N SER A 119 34.54 13.16 13.32
CA SER A 119 35.66 12.38 13.86
C SER A 119 36.22 12.94 15.17
N MET A 120 36.34 14.26 15.28
CA MET A 120 36.89 14.92 16.48
C MET A 120 36.00 14.75 17.71
N TYR A 121 34.68 14.85 17.54
CA TYR A 121 33.71 14.83 18.64
C TYR A 121 33.01 13.47 18.81
N ARG A 122 33.38 12.44 18.04
CA ARG A 122 32.76 11.10 18.05
C ARG A 122 32.55 10.57 19.46
N ASP A 123 33.63 10.41 20.23
CA ASP A 123 33.56 9.79 21.56
C ASP A 123 32.76 10.63 22.55
N ARG A 124 32.84 11.96 22.45
CA ARG A 124 32.08 12.88 23.30
C ARG A 124 30.58 12.80 22.99
N ILE A 125 30.19 12.72 21.72
CA ILE A 125 28.78 12.60 21.32
C ILE A 125 28.23 11.25 21.81
N VAL A 126 28.94 10.16 21.55
CA VAL A 126 28.54 8.80 21.98
C VAL A 126 28.36 8.75 23.49
N GLU A 127 29.33 9.25 24.26
CA GLU A 127 29.26 9.24 25.71
C GLU A 127 28.07 10.05 26.26
N GLN A 128 27.78 11.22 25.66
CA GLN A 128 26.63 12.03 26.08
C GLN A 128 25.30 11.36 25.77
N VAL A 129 25.15 10.82 24.56
CA VAL A 129 23.95 10.07 24.18
C VAL A 129 23.78 8.85 25.09
N ARG A 130 24.86 8.09 25.35
CA ARG A 130 24.85 6.92 26.24
C ARG A 130 24.40 7.29 27.64
N ARG A 131 24.92 8.38 28.23
CA ARG A 131 24.48 8.87 29.54
C ARG A 131 23.00 9.18 29.58
N VAL A 132 22.42 9.78 28.54
CA VAL A 132 20.98 10.05 28.51
C VAL A 132 20.17 8.77 28.31
N ALA A 133 20.67 7.85 27.49
CA ALA A 133 20.03 6.56 27.23
C ALA A 133 20.01 5.67 28.49
N GLU A 134 21.08 5.61 29.27
CA GLU A 134 21.17 4.85 30.53
C GLU A 134 20.24 5.41 31.62
N GLN A 135 19.83 6.67 31.50
CA GLN A 135 18.84 7.28 32.39
C GLN A 135 17.40 6.91 32.01
N CYS A 136 17.20 6.17 30.92
CA CYS A 136 15.91 5.65 30.51
C CYS A 136 15.73 4.21 31.01
N ASP A 137 14.60 3.91 31.65
CA ASP A 137 14.22 2.55 32.04
C ASP A 137 13.91 1.70 30.78
N CYS A 138 13.35 2.33 29.74
CA CYS A 138 13.05 1.69 28.47
C CYS A 138 13.07 2.73 27.34
N LEU A 139 14.22 2.84 26.67
CA LEU A 139 14.43 3.70 25.52
C LEU A 139 13.67 3.15 24.30
N GLN A 140 12.73 3.92 23.76
CA GLN A 140 11.93 3.54 22.60
C GLN A 140 12.53 4.09 21.30
N SER A 141 12.89 5.37 21.28
CA SER A 141 13.32 6.04 20.05
C SER A 141 14.25 7.23 20.30
N PHE A 142 15.07 7.51 19.28
CA PHE A 142 15.79 8.77 19.13
C PHE A 142 15.05 9.68 18.15
N PHE A 143 14.87 10.94 18.53
CA PHE A 143 14.44 12.00 17.62
C PHE A 143 15.64 12.85 17.23
N LEU A 144 16.00 12.86 15.95
CA LEU A 144 17.05 13.73 15.43
C LEU A 144 16.40 14.92 14.71
N ILE A 145 16.71 16.14 15.15
CA ILE A 145 16.20 17.38 14.54
C ILE A 145 17.39 18.14 13.95
N HIS A 146 17.39 18.31 12.63
CA HIS A 146 18.50 18.96 11.92
C HIS A 146 18.06 19.59 10.58
N SER A 147 18.95 20.39 9.98
CA SER A 147 18.75 20.99 8.65
C SER A 147 19.65 20.33 7.59
N MET A 148 19.16 20.23 6.36
CA MET A 148 19.90 19.69 5.22
C MET A 148 20.81 20.72 4.53
N GLY A 149 20.55 22.02 4.72
CA GLY A 149 21.26 23.10 4.01
C GLY A 149 22.58 23.56 4.64
N GLY A 150 22.69 23.59 5.97
CA GLY A 150 23.87 24.09 6.70
C GLY A 150 24.99 23.06 6.85
N GLY A 151 26.14 23.42 7.42
CA GLY A 151 27.29 22.49 7.58
C GLY A 151 27.16 21.57 8.80
N THR A 152 26.89 22.15 9.97
CA THR A 152 26.75 21.39 11.24
C THR A 152 25.49 20.52 11.22
N GLY A 153 24.34 21.11 10.89
CA GLY A 153 23.07 20.38 10.86
C GLY A 153 23.08 19.21 9.87
N SER A 154 23.62 19.40 8.66
CA SER A 154 23.63 18.34 7.66
C SER A 154 24.77 17.35 7.88
N GLY A 155 26.02 17.82 7.96
CA GLY A 155 27.22 17.00 8.08
C GLY A 155 27.31 16.29 9.43
N LEU A 156 27.41 17.07 10.51
CA LEU A 156 27.48 16.49 11.85
C LEU A 156 26.17 15.79 12.22
N GLY A 157 25.01 16.33 11.83
CA GLY A 157 23.72 15.68 12.12
C GLY A 157 23.60 14.28 11.49
N THR A 158 24.01 14.12 10.23
CA THR A 158 24.03 12.78 9.61
C THR A 158 25.13 11.87 10.15
N PHE A 159 26.26 12.43 10.57
CA PHE A 159 27.27 11.65 11.30
C PHE A 159 26.73 11.15 12.65
N VAL A 160 26.01 11.98 13.41
CA VAL A 160 25.34 11.57 14.65
C VAL A 160 24.32 10.46 14.37
N LEU A 161 23.53 10.57 13.29
CA LEU A 161 22.59 9.52 12.90
C LEU A 161 23.28 8.17 12.72
N LYS A 162 24.42 8.16 12.02
CA LYS A 162 25.25 6.97 11.83
C LYS A 162 25.76 6.41 13.16
N LEU A 163 26.23 7.27 14.08
CA LEU A 163 26.65 6.84 15.41
C LEU A 163 25.50 6.24 16.23
N LEU A 164 24.28 6.78 16.11
CA LEU A 164 23.10 6.24 16.78
C LEU A 164 22.76 4.83 16.29
N GLU A 165 22.91 4.56 14.99
CA GLU A 165 22.74 3.22 14.45
C GLU A 165 23.85 2.26 14.91
N GLU A 166 25.12 2.70 14.89
CA GLU A 166 26.27 1.88 15.31
C GLU A 166 26.18 1.45 16.79
N GLU A 167 25.81 2.38 17.67
CA GLU A 167 25.79 2.13 19.13
C GLU A 167 24.44 1.59 19.62
N PHE A 168 23.32 1.95 18.97
CA PHE A 168 21.96 1.58 19.37
C PHE A 168 21.13 1.03 18.18
N PRO A 169 21.53 -0.09 17.56
CA PRO A 169 20.91 -0.59 16.34
C PRO A 169 19.44 -0.99 16.49
N GLU A 170 19.00 -1.36 17.69
CA GLU A 170 17.62 -1.79 17.96
C GLU A 170 16.65 -0.62 18.23
N VAL A 171 17.16 0.59 18.45
CA VAL A 171 16.36 1.74 18.87
C VAL A 171 15.93 2.56 17.66
N CYS A 172 14.64 2.85 17.53
CA CYS A 172 14.12 3.52 16.34
C CYS A 172 14.65 4.96 16.18
N ARG A 173 15.13 5.33 14.98
CA ARG A 173 15.69 6.64 14.66
C ARG A 173 14.71 7.42 13.78
N LEU A 174 14.01 8.36 14.42
CA LEU A 174 13.04 9.25 13.80
C LEU A 174 13.69 10.59 13.49
N VAL A 175 13.76 10.98 12.21
CA VAL A 175 14.50 12.17 11.79
C VAL A 175 13.56 13.23 11.25
N THR A 176 13.60 14.44 11.80
CA THR A 176 12.96 15.63 11.21
C THR A 176 14.02 16.47 10.53
N SER A 177 13.99 16.46 9.19
CA SER A 177 14.98 17.10 8.33
C SER A 177 14.38 18.31 7.62
N VAL A 178 14.97 19.50 7.86
CA VAL A 178 14.54 20.75 7.20
C VAL A 178 15.30 20.95 5.90
N TYR A 179 14.59 20.87 4.77
CA TYR A 179 15.08 21.04 3.41
C TYR A 179 15.22 22.52 3.05
N PRO A 180 16.35 22.90 2.41
CA PRO A 180 16.60 24.28 2.01
C PRO A 180 15.68 24.70 0.87
N SER A 181 15.33 25.99 0.84
CA SER A 181 14.59 26.58 -0.27
C SER A 181 15.50 26.93 -1.45
N ALA A 182 14.92 27.31 -2.59
CA ALA A 182 15.68 27.83 -3.72
C ALA A 182 16.25 29.24 -3.47
N GLU A 183 15.65 29.97 -2.52
CA GLU A 183 15.96 31.35 -2.17
C GLU A 183 16.90 31.46 -0.96
N ASP A 184 17.38 30.33 -0.42
CA ASP A 184 18.27 30.33 0.73
C ASP A 184 19.65 30.94 0.40
N ASP A 185 20.20 31.71 1.35
CA ASP A 185 21.49 32.41 1.22
C ASP A 185 22.69 31.47 1.01
N VAL A 186 22.53 30.19 1.36
CA VAL A 186 23.60 29.18 1.27
C VAL A 186 23.64 28.56 -0.13
N ILE A 187 24.54 29.07 -0.97
CA ILE A 187 24.75 28.62 -2.36
C ILE A 187 25.11 27.13 -2.43
N THR A 188 25.87 26.61 -1.46
CA THR A 188 26.32 25.22 -1.40
C THR A 188 25.29 24.25 -0.82
N SER A 189 24.10 24.73 -0.41
CA SER A 189 23.06 23.91 0.20
C SER A 189 22.65 22.66 -0.61
N PRO A 190 22.67 22.65 -1.97
CA PRO A 190 22.38 21.42 -2.71
C PRO A 190 23.46 20.34 -2.52
N TYR A 191 24.74 20.71 -2.37
CA TYR A 191 25.80 19.73 -2.07
C TYR A 191 25.60 19.12 -0.68
N ASN A 192 25.39 19.97 0.32
CA ASN A 192 25.14 19.53 1.69
C ASN A 192 23.93 18.59 1.77
N SER A 193 22.84 18.95 1.08
CA SER A 193 21.60 18.17 1.12
C SER A 193 21.72 16.82 0.42
N VAL A 194 22.39 16.74 -0.74
CA VAL A 194 22.56 15.46 -1.45
C VAL A 194 23.50 14.52 -0.71
N LEU A 195 24.58 15.04 -0.13
CA LEU A 195 25.49 14.25 0.70
C LEU A 195 24.78 13.74 1.96
N ALA A 196 24.03 14.61 2.64
CA ALA A 196 23.24 14.22 3.80
C ALA A 196 22.11 13.24 3.46
N MET A 197 21.45 13.37 2.30
CA MET A 197 20.38 12.46 1.89
C MET A 197 20.86 11.02 1.71
N ARG A 198 22.12 10.82 1.29
CA ARG A 198 22.72 9.48 1.23
C ARG A 198 22.71 8.84 2.62
N GLU A 199 23.30 9.52 3.60
CA GLU A 199 23.38 9.04 4.99
C GLU A 199 22.00 8.85 5.62
N LEU A 200 21.03 9.76 5.33
CA LEU A 200 19.65 9.58 5.78
C LEU A 200 19.01 8.30 5.21
N THR A 201 19.21 8.04 3.92
CA THR A 201 18.61 6.88 3.24
C THR A 201 19.16 5.56 3.78
N ASP A 202 20.41 5.55 4.24
CA ASP A 202 21.08 4.35 4.71
C ASP A 202 20.85 4.11 6.22
N HIS A 203 20.80 5.17 7.04
CA HIS A 203 20.87 5.05 8.51
C HIS A 203 19.57 5.39 9.27
N ALA A 204 18.61 6.10 8.65
CA ALA A 204 17.33 6.45 9.29
C ALA A 204 16.27 5.36 9.11
N ASP A 205 15.43 5.14 10.13
CA ASP A 205 14.24 4.29 9.96
C ASP A 205 13.07 5.04 9.32
N CYS A 206 12.98 6.34 9.60
CA CYS A 206 11.89 7.19 9.16
C CYS A 206 12.34 8.65 9.13
N VAL A 207 12.07 9.32 8.00
CA VAL A 207 12.41 10.73 7.80
C VAL A 207 11.12 11.52 7.57
N PHE A 208 10.95 12.61 8.30
CA PHE A 208 9.88 13.60 8.14
C PHE A 208 10.45 14.82 7.41
N PRO A 209 10.42 14.84 6.06
CA PRO A 209 10.89 15.98 5.29
C PRO A 209 9.99 17.20 5.52
N VAL A 210 10.61 18.32 5.83
CA VAL A 210 9.95 19.63 5.97
C VAL A 210 10.68 20.62 5.08
N GLU A 211 9.97 21.39 4.27
CA GLU A 211 10.58 22.34 3.34
C GLU A 211 10.34 23.78 3.80
N ASN A 212 11.42 24.58 3.90
CA ASN A 212 11.33 25.98 4.31
C ASN A 212 10.35 26.80 3.47
N GLN A 213 10.34 26.58 2.14
CA GLN A 213 9.44 27.26 1.22
C GLN A 213 7.97 27.04 1.58
N SER A 214 7.59 25.79 1.86
CA SER A 214 6.22 25.42 2.24
C SER A 214 5.82 26.05 3.58
N LEU A 215 6.74 26.08 4.55
CA LEU A 215 6.50 26.74 5.83
C LEU A 215 6.29 28.25 5.67
N VAL A 216 7.09 28.92 4.84
CA VAL A 216 6.94 30.36 4.54
C VAL A 216 5.58 30.63 3.90
N GLU A 217 5.17 29.83 2.91
CA GLU A 217 3.86 29.95 2.25
C GLU A 217 2.71 29.79 3.25
N ILE A 218 2.79 28.81 4.16
CA ILE A 218 1.80 28.60 5.22
C ILE A 218 1.75 29.82 6.17
N VAL A 219 2.90 30.30 6.66
CA VAL A 219 2.96 31.45 7.57
C VAL A 219 2.40 32.70 6.91
N ASN A 220 2.77 32.96 5.65
CA ASN A 220 2.29 34.12 4.89
C ASN A 220 0.77 34.04 4.67
N LYS A 221 0.24 32.85 4.35
CA LYS A 221 -1.20 32.62 4.23
C LYS A 221 -1.93 32.92 5.55
N ILE A 222 -1.42 32.43 6.68
CA ILE A 222 -2.02 32.68 8.00
C ILE A 222 -2.01 34.19 8.32
N ARG A 223 -0.88 34.88 8.09
CA ARG A 223 -0.76 36.34 8.31
C ARG A 223 -1.71 37.13 7.41
N HIS A 224 -1.82 36.77 6.13
CA HIS A 224 -2.75 37.41 5.20
C HIS A 224 -4.21 37.25 5.64
N MET A 225 -4.59 36.06 6.09
CA MET A 225 -5.94 35.82 6.62
C MET A 225 -6.21 36.63 7.89
N ALA A 226 -5.23 36.71 8.81
CA ALA A 226 -5.34 37.51 10.03
C ALA A 226 -5.54 39.01 9.75
N HIS A 227 -4.92 39.55 8.70
CA HIS A 227 -5.05 40.97 8.33
C HIS A 227 -6.26 41.30 7.44
N SER A 228 -6.92 40.30 6.85
CA SER A 228 -8.01 40.51 5.87
C SER A 228 -9.33 41.09 6.45
N GLY A 229 -9.46 41.24 7.77
CA GLY A 229 -10.41 42.16 8.42
C GLY A 229 -11.91 41.90 8.26
N LYS A 230 -12.36 40.83 7.60
CA LYS A 230 -13.79 40.47 7.55
C LYS A 230 -14.21 39.84 8.89
N PRO A 231 -15.30 40.30 9.54
CA PRO A 231 -15.71 39.82 10.86
C PRO A 231 -15.99 38.31 10.91
N SER A 232 -16.42 37.71 9.79
CA SER A 232 -16.64 36.26 9.65
C SER A 232 -15.37 35.41 9.41
N THR A 233 -14.19 36.02 9.25
CA THR A 233 -12.92 35.29 9.07
C THR A 233 -11.87 35.71 10.10
N ALA A 234 -12.28 36.39 11.17
CA ALA A 234 -11.37 36.76 12.25
C ALA A 234 -10.79 35.49 12.88
N ILE A 235 -9.46 35.35 12.84
CA ILE A 235 -8.73 34.24 13.46
C ILE A 235 -8.52 34.56 14.93
N LYS A 236 -8.77 33.60 15.83
CA LYS A 236 -8.42 33.77 17.24
C LYS A 236 -6.90 33.69 17.38
N MET A 237 -6.25 34.78 17.76
CA MET A 237 -4.77 34.86 17.77
C MET A 237 -4.12 33.74 18.58
N ASP A 238 -4.67 33.40 19.76
CA ASP A 238 -4.19 32.33 20.66
C ASP A 238 -4.37 30.89 20.14
N SER A 239 -4.97 30.74 18.95
CA SER A 239 -5.33 29.46 18.34
C SER A 239 -4.65 29.24 17.01
N THR A 240 -3.59 30.00 16.71
CA THR A 240 -2.78 29.75 15.52
C THR A 240 -1.58 28.91 15.90
N ILE A 241 -1.22 27.94 15.04
CA ILE A 241 0.00 27.16 15.24
C ILE A 241 1.27 28.04 15.20
N ILE A 242 1.16 29.26 14.67
CA ILE A 242 2.24 30.25 14.62
C ILE A 242 2.29 31.15 15.87
N SER A 243 1.23 31.20 16.70
CA SER A 243 1.18 32.12 17.84
C SER A 243 2.19 31.77 18.91
N SER A 244 3.01 32.77 19.25
CA SER A 244 3.98 32.73 20.34
C SER A 244 3.45 33.39 21.62
N GLN A 245 2.25 33.98 21.62
CA GLN A 245 1.73 34.70 22.78
C GLN A 245 1.59 33.77 23.99
N GLY A 246 2.36 34.09 25.04
CA GLY A 246 2.63 33.24 26.20
C GLY A 246 4.09 32.79 26.33
N GLY A 247 4.92 33.02 25.31
CA GLY A 247 6.38 32.85 25.40
C GLY A 247 7.03 33.91 26.27
N VAL A 248 8.08 33.51 26.97
CA VAL A 248 8.80 34.39 27.90
C VAL A 248 9.53 35.53 27.18
N SER A 249 9.71 35.46 25.87
CA SER A 249 10.26 36.55 25.05
C SER A 249 9.17 37.28 24.25
N ARG A 250 9.06 38.60 24.45
CA ARG A 250 8.08 39.50 23.80
C ARG A 250 8.45 39.92 22.37
N VAL A 251 9.63 39.52 21.87
CA VAL A 251 10.12 39.88 20.53
C VAL A 251 10.03 38.66 19.62
N GLU A 252 9.22 38.74 18.55
CA GLU A 252 9.12 37.70 17.51
C GLU A 252 10.40 37.69 16.69
N LYS A 253 11.15 36.59 16.71
CA LYS A 253 12.38 36.43 15.95
C LYS A 253 12.10 36.00 14.51
N PRO A 254 13.06 36.21 13.60
CA PRO A 254 13.04 35.57 12.28
C PRO A 254 12.84 34.06 12.43
N PHE A 255 12.04 33.45 11.55
CA PHE A 255 11.72 32.01 11.52
C PHE A 255 10.89 31.44 12.68
N ASP A 256 10.52 32.22 13.71
CA ASP A 256 9.73 31.71 14.84
C ASP A 256 8.40 31.06 14.40
N GLY A 257 7.68 31.70 13.47
CA GLY A 257 6.44 31.14 12.93
C GLY A 257 6.64 29.78 12.26
N MET A 258 7.74 29.60 11.53
CA MET A 258 8.09 28.34 10.88
C MET A 258 8.48 27.28 11.92
N ASN A 259 9.35 27.64 12.87
CA ASN A 259 9.80 26.75 13.93
C ASN A 259 8.62 26.24 14.78
N ASN A 260 7.61 27.07 15.02
CA ASN A 260 6.39 26.65 15.72
C ASN A 260 5.60 25.60 14.93
N ILE A 261 5.55 25.67 13.59
CA ILE A 261 4.88 24.65 12.77
C ILE A 261 5.60 23.30 12.91
N VAL A 262 6.93 23.29 12.83
CA VAL A 262 7.74 22.07 12.98
C VAL A 262 7.66 21.52 14.41
N ALA A 263 7.66 22.38 15.42
CA ALA A 263 7.44 21.96 16.80
C ALA A 263 6.06 21.32 16.99
N ASN A 264 5.00 21.88 16.37
CA ASN A 264 3.66 21.28 16.39
C ASN A 264 3.61 19.92 15.68
N LEU A 265 4.36 19.72 14.59
CA LEU A 265 4.52 18.40 13.97
C LEU A 265 5.02 17.37 14.99
N LEU A 266 6.13 17.67 15.67
CA LEU A 266 6.73 16.80 16.68
C LEU A 266 5.79 16.53 17.87
N LEU A 267 5.04 17.54 18.33
CA LEU A 267 4.06 17.37 19.41
C LEU A 267 2.90 16.45 19.03
N ASN A 268 2.44 16.51 17.77
CA ASN A 268 1.38 15.62 17.29
C ASN A 268 1.91 14.18 17.12
N ILE A 269 3.12 13.99 16.57
CA ILE A 269 3.75 12.65 16.46
C ILE A 269 3.92 12.01 17.84
N THR A 270 4.38 12.77 18.82
CA THR A 270 4.68 12.27 20.18
C THR A 270 3.45 12.23 21.10
N SER A 271 2.27 12.62 20.61
CA SER A 271 1.08 12.76 21.46
C SER A 271 0.61 11.44 22.09
N SER A 272 0.66 10.33 21.35
CA SER A 272 0.28 8.99 21.84
C SER A 272 1.26 8.41 22.86
N ALA A 273 2.52 8.84 22.83
CA ALA A 273 3.54 8.45 23.81
C ALA A 273 3.49 9.30 25.09
N ARG A 274 2.89 10.50 25.02
CA ARG A 274 2.77 11.43 26.15
C ARG A 274 1.41 11.37 26.82
N PHE A 275 0.33 11.13 26.09
CA PHE A 275 -1.02 11.19 26.66
C PHE A 275 -1.80 9.93 26.32
N GLU A 276 -2.66 9.52 27.25
CA GLU A 276 -3.59 8.43 27.02
C GLU A 276 -4.63 8.80 25.95
N GLY A 277 -5.01 7.79 25.17
CA GLY A 277 -5.94 7.89 24.07
C GLY A 277 -6.74 6.62 23.92
N SER A 278 -7.86 6.71 23.20
CA SER A 278 -8.69 5.53 22.91
C SER A 278 -8.02 4.57 21.93
N LEU A 279 -7.09 5.08 21.10
CA LEU A 279 -6.31 4.29 20.16
C LEU A 279 -4.89 4.83 20.12
N ASN A 280 -4.00 4.26 20.93
CA ASN A 280 -2.60 4.65 20.95
C ASN A 280 -1.82 3.96 19.83
N MET A 281 -0.83 4.67 19.30
CA MET A 281 0.13 4.17 18.32
C MET A 281 1.51 4.39 18.91
N ASP A 282 2.29 3.32 19.02
CA ASP A 282 3.68 3.41 19.46
C ASP A 282 4.55 4.03 18.37
N LEU A 283 5.64 4.69 18.76
CA LEU A 283 6.53 5.36 17.79
C LEU A 283 7.18 4.36 16.83
N ASN A 284 7.49 3.15 17.30
CA ASN A 284 8.05 2.07 16.47
C ASN A 284 7.02 1.53 15.47
N GLU A 285 5.72 1.67 15.74
CA GLU A 285 4.68 1.29 14.77
C GLU A 285 4.64 2.22 13.56
N ILE A 286 5.22 3.42 13.64
CA ILE A 286 5.29 4.34 12.51
C ILE A 286 6.18 3.74 11.42
N SER A 287 7.41 3.34 11.75
CA SER A 287 8.31 2.71 10.77
C SER A 287 7.75 1.37 10.29
N MET A 288 7.27 0.52 11.20
CA MET A 288 6.75 -0.82 10.84
C MET A 288 5.54 -0.79 9.90
N ASN A 289 4.62 0.18 10.04
CA ASN A 289 3.39 0.21 9.25
C ASN A 289 3.47 1.13 8.03
N LEU A 290 4.28 2.19 8.08
CA LEU A 290 4.35 3.18 7.00
C LEU A 290 5.50 2.95 6.02
N VAL A 291 6.51 2.17 6.39
CA VAL A 291 7.71 1.95 5.57
C VAL A 291 7.75 0.51 5.05
N PRO A 292 7.16 0.22 3.86
CA PRO A 292 7.18 -1.12 3.29
C PRO A 292 8.53 -1.51 2.68
N PHE A 293 9.34 -0.52 2.30
CA PHE A 293 10.68 -0.73 1.74
C PHE A 293 11.69 0.10 2.51
N PRO A 294 12.82 -0.48 2.96
CA PRO A 294 13.76 0.21 3.85
C PRO A 294 14.26 1.57 3.35
N ARG A 295 14.49 1.73 2.04
CA ARG A 295 14.94 3.00 1.43
C ARG A 295 13.83 4.03 1.22
N LEU A 296 12.57 3.60 1.19
CA LEU A 296 11.40 4.45 0.91
C LEU A 296 10.71 4.87 2.21
N HIS A 297 11.46 5.51 3.10
CA HIS A 297 11.03 5.86 4.46
C HIS A 297 10.74 7.36 4.66
N TYR A 298 10.53 8.09 3.57
CA TYR A 298 10.26 9.54 3.61
C TYR A 298 8.77 9.80 3.74
N LEU A 299 8.33 10.21 4.94
CA LEU A 299 6.92 10.40 5.27
C LEU A 299 6.51 11.87 5.17
N VAL A 300 5.71 12.17 4.14
CA VAL A 300 5.14 13.50 3.95
C VAL A 300 4.16 13.82 5.06
N SER A 301 4.40 14.94 5.72
CA SER A 301 3.64 15.38 6.89
C SER A 301 2.69 16.51 6.54
N SER A 302 1.49 16.47 7.11
CA SER A 302 0.45 17.50 6.94
C SER A 302 -0.26 17.81 8.26
N LEU A 303 -0.49 19.10 8.53
CA LEU A 303 -1.07 19.57 9.77
C LEU A 303 -2.41 20.28 9.53
N THR A 304 -3.43 19.87 10.28
CA THR A 304 -4.75 20.51 10.25
C THR A 304 -5.39 20.50 11.66
N PRO A 305 -6.11 21.55 12.07
CA PRO A 305 -6.16 22.89 11.46
C PRO A 305 -4.85 23.66 11.68
N LEU A 306 -4.57 24.63 10.81
CA LEU A 306 -3.43 25.55 10.98
C LEU A 306 -3.80 26.76 11.88
N TYR A 307 -5.09 27.01 12.07
CA TYR A 307 -5.64 28.11 12.86
C TYR A 307 -7.11 27.82 13.25
N THR A 308 -7.59 28.45 14.33
CA THR A 308 -9.03 28.44 14.69
C THR A 308 -9.67 29.81 14.46
N LEU A 309 -10.90 29.83 13.95
CA LEU A 309 -11.69 31.05 13.76
C LEU A 309 -12.26 31.51 15.11
N ALA A 310 -12.36 32.83 15.30
CA ALA A 310 -12.85 33.47 16.53
C ALA A 310 -14.39 33.49 16.64
N ASP A 311 -15.10 33.35 15.52
CA ASP A 311 -16.56 33.50 15.46
C ASP A 311 -17.28 32.20 15.89
N VAL A 312 -18.10 32.29 16.94
CA VAL A 312 -18.90 31.18 17.51
C VAL A 312 -20.09 30.83 16.62
N SER A 313 -20.49 31.74 15.72
CA SER A 313 -21.65 31.59 14.82
C SER A 313 -21.36 30.74 13.58
N ILE A 314 -20.09 30.56 13.23
CA ILE A 314 -19.67 29.67 12.15
C ILE A 314 -19.56 28.29 12.78
N PRO A 315 -20.31 27.28 12.30
CA PRO A 315 -20.17 25.94 12.82
C PRO A 315 -18.69 25.56 12.76
N THR A 316 -18.13 25.15 13.90
CA THR A 316 -16.77 24.59 13.99
C THR A 316 -16.54 23.75 12.75
N ARG A 317 -15.44 23.99 12.00
CA ARG A 317 -15.14 23.24 10.77
C ARG A 317 -15.56 21.80 11.00
N ARG A 318 -16.53 21.30 10.21
CA ARG A 318 -17.01 19.93 10.37
C ARG A 318 -15.76 19.05 10.37
N LEU A 319 -15.63 18.13 11.32
CA LEU A 319 -14.46 17.24 11.42
C LEU A 319 -14.10 16.67 10.04
N ASP A 320 -15.10 16.36 9.21
CA ASP A 320 -14.92 15.89 7.84
C ASP A 320 -14.11 16.83 6.92
N GLN A 321 -14.24 18.16 7.08
CA GLN A 321 -13.44 19.12 6.32
C GLN A 321 -11.96 19.03 6.73
N MET A 322 -11.66 18.87 8.02
CA MET A 322 -10.28 18.72 8.51
C MET A 322 -9.58 17.51 7.87
N PHE A 323 -10.29 16.39 7.74
CA PHE A 323 -9.77 15.22 7.03
C PHE A 323 -9.53 15.48 5.54
N THR A 324 -10.36 16.31 4.90
CA THR A 324 -10.19 16.67 3.47
C THR A 324 -9.02 17.63 3.27
N ASP A 325 -8.88 18.60 4.18
CA ASP A 325 -7.83 19.63 4.19
C ASP A 325 -6.45 19.01 4.40
N ALA A 326 -6.35 17.97 5.24
CA ALA A 326 -5.10 17.27 5.52
C ALA A 326 -4.43 16.66 4.28
N PHE A 327 -5.18 16.36 3.22
CA PHE A 327 -4.65 15.88 1.94
C PHE A 327 -4.56 16.97 0.87
N SER A 328 -4.87 18.22 1.21
CA SER A 328 -4.68 19.36 0.30
C SER A 328 -3.20 19.78 0.26
N LYS A 329 -2.75 20.29 -0.89
CA LYS A 329 -1.41 20.85 -1.08
C LYS A 329 -1.09 21.95 -0.06
N ASP A 330 -2.07 22.79 0.25
CA ASP A 330 -1.93 23.95 1.14
C ASP A 330 -1.62 23.61 2.61
N HIS A 331 -1.76 22.34 3.00
CA HIS A 331 -1.56 21.86 4.38
C HIS A 331 -0.32 20.96 4.50
N GLN A 332 0.33 20.64 3.38
CA GLN A 332 1.55 19.83 3.37
C GLN A 332 2.75 20.66 3.85
N LEU A 333 3.65 20.02 4.60
CA LEU A 333 4.90 20.64 5.04
C LEU A 333 6.02 20.57 3.99
N ILE A 334 5.72 20.03 2.81
CA ILE A 334 6.58 19.94 1.63
C ILE A 334 5.76 20.36 0.40
N ARG A 335 6.41 20.91 -0.62
CA ARG A 335 5.76 21.41 -1.84
C ARG A 335 5.40 20.26 -2.78
N ALA A 336 4.47 19.42 -2.34
CA ALA A 336 3.98 18.27 -3.08
C ALA A 336 2.46 18.18 -3.01
N ASP A 337 1.84 17.64 -4.06
CA ASP A 337 0.40 17.32 -4.06
C ASP A 337 0.21 15.81 -3.87
N PRO A 338 -0.25 15.38 -2.69
CA PRO A 338 -0.36 13.96 -2.40
C PRO A 338 -1.65 13.35 -3.00
N LYS A 339 -2.65 14.12 -3.46
CA LYS A 339 -3.92 13.56 -3.97
C LYS A 339 -3.75 12.76 -5.26
N HIS A 340 -2.89 13.22 -6.15
CA HIS A 340 -2.72 12.63 -7.48
C HIS A 340 -1.64 11.54 -7.53
N SER A 341 -0.80 11.46 -6.51
CA SER A 341 0.30 10.50 -6.40
C SER A 341 -0.08 9.25 -5.58
N LEU A 342 0.66 8.16 -5.80
CA LEU A 342 0.37 6.85 -5.23
C LEU A 342 0.75 6.79 -3.73
N TYR A 343 -0.17 6.33 -2.89
CA TYR A 343 0.06 6.05 -1.48
C TYR A 343 0.57 4.62 -1.29
N LEU A 344 1.69 4.49 -0.59
CA LEU A 344 2.17 3.20 -0.08
C LEU A 344 1.51 2.87 1.25
N ALA A 345 1.42 3.85 2.15
CA ALA A 345 0.76 3.78 3.43
C ALA A 345 0.44 5.20 3.94
N CYS A 346 -0.55 5.32 4.83
CA CYS A 346 -0.92 6.59 5.46
C CYS A 346 -1.32 6.38 6.91
N ALA A 347 -0.86 7.25 7.80
CA ALA A 347 -1.29 7.32 9.18
C ALA A 347 -2.01 8.63 9.48
N LEU A 348 -3.11 8.54 10.21
CA LEU A 348 -3.89 9.68 10.70
C LEU A 348 -3.83 9.72 12.22
N MET A 349 -3.14 10.71 12.76
CA MET A 349 -3.00 10.93 14.20
C MET A 349 -3.94 12.06 14.62
N VAL A 350 -5.06 11.71 15.24
CA VAL A 350 -6.10 12.64 15.65
C VAL A 350 -5.97 12.93 17.14
N ARG A 351 -6.18 14.20 17.51
CA ARG A 351 -6.16 14.64 18.91
C ARG A 351 -7.43 15.41 19.25
N GLY A 352 -7.92 15.24 20.47
CA GLY A 352 -9.10 15.92 21.01
C GLY A 352 -10.33 15.01 21.12
N ASN A 353 -11.49 15.62 21.33
CA ASN A 353 -12.74 14.91 21.60
C ASN A 353 -13.41 14.36 20.32
N VAL A 354 -12.76 13.40 19.66
CA VAL A 354 -13.27 12.72 18.45
C VAL A 354 -13.64 11.27 18.78
N GLN A 355 -14.76 10.78 18.25
CA GLN A 355 -15.13 9.36 18.39
C GLN A 355 -14.46 8.51 17.30
N VAL A 356 -14.15 7.25 17.62
CA VAL A 356 -13.59 6.28 16.66
C VAL A 356 -14.53 6.05 15.46
N SER A 357 -15.84 6.18 15.66
CA SER A 357 -16.87 6.10 14.61
C SER A 357 -16.72 7.22 13.56
N ASP A 358 -16.47 8.45 13.99
CA ASP A 358 -16.26 9.61 13.11
C ASP A 358 -14.97 9.49 12.31
N LEU A 359 -13.91 8.97 12.94
CA LEU A 359 -12.64 8.67 12.31
C LEU A 359 -12.82 7.63 11.20
N ARG A 360 -13.47 6.49 11.50
CA ARG A 360 -13.73 5.44 10.51
C ARG A 360 -14.59 5.93 9.36
N ARG A 361 -15.65 6.70 9.64
CA ARG A 361 -16.52 7.32 8.63
C ARG A 361 -15.71 8.19 7.67
N ASN A 362 -14.76 8.97 8.19
CA ASN A 362 -13.93 9.85 7.37
C ASN A 362 -12.91 9.09 6.50
N ILE A 363 -12.33 8.02 7.02
CA ILE A 363 -11.43 7.15 6.24
C ILE A 363 -12.21 6.50 5.10
N GLU A 364 -13.39 5.95 5.37
CA GLU A 364 -14.25 5.34 4.34
C GLU A 364 -14.63 6.35 3.24
N ARG A 365 -14.78 7.63 3.59
CA ARG A 365 -15.02 8.73 2.64
C ARG A 365 -13.80 9.11 1.81
N LEU A 366 -12.59 9.05 2.38
CA LEU A 366 -11.33 9.41 1.71
C LEU A 366 -10.74 8.27 0.87
N LYS A 367 -10.99 7.02 1.25
CA LYS A 367 -10.49 5.84 0.57
C LYS A 367 -10.74 5.81 -0.96
N PRO A 368 -11.91 6.23 -1.50
CA PRO A 368 -12.10 6.26 -2.95
C PRO A 368 -11.35 7.39 -3.66
N THR A 369 -10.98 8.47 -2.97
CA THR A 369 -10.33 9.64 -3.58
C THR A 369 -8.82 9.51 -3.65
N LEU A 370 -8.21 8.74 -2.75
CA LEU A 370 -6.76 8.56 -2.67
C LEU A 370 -6.32 7.25 -3.33
N PRO A 371 -5.40 7.29 -4.33
CA PRO A 371 -4.94 6.08 -4.99
C PRO A 371 -3.89 5.35 -4.15
N PHE A 372 -4.26 4.23 -3.53
CA PHE A 372 -3.33 3.33 -2.85
C PHE A 372 -2.71 2.31 -3.81
N ILE A 373 -1.51 1.83 -3.48
CA ILE A 373 -0.84 0.75 -4.20
C ILE A 373 -1.66 -0.54 -4.18
N SER A 374 -1.64 -1.29 -5.29
CA SER A 374 -2.56 -2.41 -5.54
C SER A 374 -2.57 -3.49 -4.46
N TRP A 375 -1.41 -3.77 -3.86
CA TRP A 375 -1.26 -4.76 -2.80
C TRP A 375 -1.53 -4.23 -1.38
N ASN A 376 -1.63 -2.91 -1.17
CA ASN A 376 -1.90 -2.29 0.13
C ASN A 376 -3.08 -1.30 0.10
N GLN A 377 -4.27 -1.79 -0.27
CA GLN A 377 -5.49 -0.96 -0.31
C GLN A 377 -6.02 -0.60 1.09
N GLU A 378 -5.59 -1.31 2.13
CA GLU A 378 -5.93 -1.07 3.54
C GLU A 378 -4.76 -0.43 4.31
N GLY A 379 -3.85 0.25 3.62
CA GLY A 379 -2.64 0.87 4.20
C GLY A 379 -2.92 2.09 5.10
N TRP A 380 -3.96 2.04 5.92
CA TRP A 380 -4.37 3.10 6.83
C TRP A 380 -4.04 2.70 8.26
N LYS A 381 -3.25 3.53 8.94
CA LYS A 381 -3.05 3.45 10.39
C LYS A 381 -3.69 4.67 11.04
N THR A 382 -4.21 4.50 12.25
CA THR A 382 -4.83 5.61 12.96
C THR A 382 -4.43 5.63 14.40
N SER A 383 -4.37 6.83 14.98
CA SER A 383 -4.26 7.04 16.41
C SER A 383 -5.22 8.13 16.85
N LEU A 384 -5.70 8.02 18.09
CA LEU A 384 -6.66 8.93 18.69
C LEU A 384 -6.24 9.23 20.12
N CYS A 385 -5.72 10.43 20.34
CA CYS A 385 -5.37 10.97 21.64
C CYS A 385 -6.53 11.81 22.19
N SER A 386 -6.94 11.57 23.44
CA SER A 386 -8.07 12.30 24.06
C SER A 386 -7.71 13.75 24.42
N VAL A 387 -6.42 14.06 24.54
CA VAL A 387 -5.92 15.41 24.89
C VAL A 387 -5.73 16.25 23.63
N ALA A 388 -6.54 17.31 23.50
CA ALA A 388 -6.41 18.29 22.43
C ALA A 388 -5.16 19.18 22.59
N PRO A 389 -4.57 19.69 21.50
CA PRO A 389 -3.49 20.66 21.58
C PRO A 389 -3.96 21.98 22.21
N VAL A 390 -3.03 22.70 22.82
CA VAL A 390 -3.31 24.02 23.40
C VAL A 390 -3.84 24.98 22.31
N GLY A 391 -4.95 25.64 22.58
CA GLY A 391 -5.57 26.61 21.67
C GLY A 391 -6.51 26.00 20.61
N HIS A 392 -6.56 24.68 20.47
CA HIS A 392 -7.40 23.98 19.50
C HIS A 392 -8.35 22.99 20.18
N THR A 393 -9.53 22.76 19.58
CA THR A 393 -10.47 21.72 20.06
C THR A 393 -10.09 20.33 19.56
N HIS A 394 -9.59 20.26 18.33
CA HIS A 394 -9.17 19.04 17.67
C HIS A 394 -7.98 19.34 16.75
N SER A 395 -7.10 18.36 16.54
CA SER A 395 -6.09 18.39 15.50
C SER A 395 -5.97 17.04 14.80
N LEU A 396 -5.44 17.08 13.59
CA LEU A 396 -5.13 15.94 12.75
C LEU A 396 -3.75 16.17 12.14
N LEU A 397 -2.86 15.22 12.41
CA LEU A 397 -1.61 15.05 11.69
C LEU A 397 -1.77 13.87 10.74
N ALA A 398 -1.51 14.10 9.44
CA ALA A 398 -1.41 13.02 8.47
C ALA A 398 0.07 12.78 8.13
N LEU A 399 0.50 11.53 8.24
CA LEU A 399 1.81 11.04 7.78
C LEU A 399 1.56 10.13 6.59
N ALA A 400 2.06 10.49 5.42
CA ALA A 400 1.83 9.74 4.18
C ALA A 400 3.16 9.29 3.57
N ASN A 401 3.32 7.98 3.41
CA ASN A 401 4.34 7.45 2.52
C ASN A 401 3.77 7.48 1.09
N ASN A 402 4.18 8.48 0.32
CA ASN A 402 3.57 8.80 -0.96
C ASN A 402 4.66 9.12 -2.01
N THR A 403 4.45 8.70 -3.26
CA THR A 403 5.36 8.98 -4.38
C THR A 403 5.49 10.47 -4.72
N CYS A 404 4.69 11.35 -4.09
CA CYS A 404 4.73 12.79 -4.26
C CYS A 404 6.01 13.46 -3.74
N VAL A 405 6.88 12.77 -3.01
CA VAL A 405 8.23 13.28 -2.64
C VAL A 405 9.17 13.41 -3.84
N ARG A 406 8.89 12.67 -4.92
CA ARG A 406 9.73 12.57 -6.12
C ARG A 406 10.08 13.93 -6.75
N PRO A 407 9.15 14.88 -6.98
CA PRO A 407 9.48 16.17 -7.58
C PRO A 407 10.49 16.97 -6.76
N THR A 408 10.38 16.97 -5.42
CA THR A 408 11.33 17.65 -4.53
C THR A 408 12.74 17.05 -4.67
N PHE A 409 12.84 15.72 -4.76
CA PHE A 409 14.13 15.05 -4.96
C PHE A 409 14.72 15.32 -6.35
N VAL A 410 13.88 15.40 -7.39
CA VAL A 410 14.31 15.76 -8.74
C VAL A 410 14.85 17.18 -8.79
N GLU A 411 14.16 18.14 -8.17
CA GLU A 411 14.60 19.54 -8.09
C GLU A 411 15.94 19.66 -7.34
N LEU A 412 16.09 18.96 -6.23
CA LEU A 412 17.34 18.93 -5.48
C LEU A 412 18.49 18.37 -6.32
N ARG A 413 18.26 17.26 -7.02
CA ARG A 413 19.23 16.64 -7.95
C ARG A 413 19.64 17.59 -9.07
N GLU A 414 18.70 18.33 -9.63
CA GLU A 414 18.97 19.30 -10.70
C GLU A 414 19.82 20.48 -10.20
N ARG A 415 19.49 21.03 -9.04
CA ARG A 415 20.29 22.09 -8.39
C ARG A 415 21.71 21.62 -8.10
N PHE A 416 21.87 20.42 -7.54
CA PHE A 416 23.17 19.79 -7.33
C PHE A 416 23.95 19.65 -8.63
N THR A 417 23.30 19.09 -9.67
CA THR A 417 23.92 18.82 -10.97
C THR A 417 24.37 20.12 -11.64
N LYS A 418 23.59 21.20 -11.52
CA LYS A 418 23.92 22.53 -12.06
C LYS A 418 25.23 23.06 -11.46
N LEU A 419 25.40 22.96 -10.14
CA LEU A 419 26.64 23.34 -9.45
C LEU A 419 27.81 22.40 -9.81
N TYR A 420 27.57 21.09 -9.77
CA TYR A 420 28.59 20.06 -10.00
C TYR A 420 29.14 20.07 -11.43
N ARG A 421 28.30 20.32 -12.44
CA ARG A 421 28.76 20.47 -13.84
C ARG A 421 29.79 21.59 -14.02
N LYS A 422 29.71 22.65 -13.21
CA LYS A 422 30.66 23.76 -13.22
C LYS A 422 31.79 23.59 -12.20
N LYS A 423 31.78 22.51 -11.41
CA LYS A 423 32.68 22.26 -10.28
C LYS A 423 32.77 23.48 -9.32
N ALA A 424 31.70 24.26 -9.21
CA ALA A 424 31.66 25.46 -8.38
C ALA A 424 31.76 25.07 -6.90
N HIS A 425 32.58 25.77 -6.11
CA HIS A 425 32.78 25.53 -4.66
C HIS A 425 33.26 24.12 -4.26
N LEU A 426 33.58 23.24 -5.21
CA LEU A 426 34.00 21.86 -4.93
C LEU A 426 35.31 21.79 -4.12
N HIS A 427 36.23 22.72 -4.36
CA HIS A 427 37.52 22.78 -3.65
C HIS A 427 37.36 22.92 -2.13
N HIS A 428 36.34 23.64 -1.64
CA HIS A 428 36.08 23.76 -0.20
C HIS A 428 35.78 22.40 0.47
N TYR A 429 35.24 21.44 -0.27
CA TYR A 429 34.96 20.10 0.23
C TYR A 429 36.17 19.19 0.11
N LEU A 430 36.90 19.25 -1.00
CA LEU A 430 38.06 18.40 -1.28
C LEU A 430 39.30 18.75 -0.45
N HIS A 431 39.34 19.94 0.16
CA HIS A 431 40.38 20.30 1.13
C HIS A 431 40.21 19.61 2.49
N VAL A 432 39.06 18.98 2.75
CA VAL A 432 38.79 18.26 4.00
C VAL A 432 39.31 16.84 3.89
N ASP A 433 40.16 16.44 4.85
CA ASP A 433 40.69 15.09 4.93
C ASP A 433 39.56 14.06 5.00
N GLY A 434 39.61 13.04 4.14
CA GLY A 434 38.59 11.99 4.02
C GLY A 434 37.50 12.25 2.98
N MET A 435 37.38 13.46 2.43
CA MET A 435 36.40 13.78 1.39
C MET A 435 36.98 13.62 -0.02
N GLU A 436 36.57 12.56 -0.72
CA GLU A 436 36.96 12.34 -2.11
C GLU A 436 35.92 12.86 -3.11
N GLN A 437 36.35 13.15 -4.35
CA GLN A 437 35.42 13.53 -5.41
C GLN A 437 34.43 12.40 -5.75
N ALA A 438 34.81 11.13 -5.54
CA ALA A 438 33.95 9.98 -5.73
C ALA A 438 32.67 10.04 -4.87
N CYS A 439 32.76 10.55 -3.63
CA CYS A 439 31.63 10.65 -2.70
C CYS A 439 30.46 11.47 -3.27
N PHE A 440 30.75 12.53 -4.05
CA PHE A 440 29.72 13.32 -4.73
C PHE A 440 28.98 12.51 -5.81
N GLY A 441 29.71 11.70 -6.57
CA GLY A 441 29.15 10.83 -7.61
C GLY A 441 28.28 9.73 -7.01
N GLU A 442 28.74 9.12 -5.92
CA GLU A 442 27.99 8.09 -5.18
C GLU A 442 26.71 8.65 -4.57
N ALA A 443 26.77 9.80 -3.89
CA ALA A 443 25.57 10.43 -3.32
C ALA A 443 24.55 10.81 -4.40
N LEU A 444 25.02 11.33 -5.54
CA LEU A 444 24.16 11.63 -6.69
C LEU A 444 23.53 10.36 -7.29
N SER A 445 24.29 9.27 -7.37
CA SER A 445 23.80 7.97 -7.85
C SER A 445 22.75 7.38 -6.91
N SER A 446 22.97 7.45 -5.60
CA SER A 446 22.01 7.01 -4.58
C SER A 446 20.68 7.78 -4.69
N LEU A 447 20.74 9.11 -4.77
CA LEU A 447 19.55 9.95 -4.96
C LEU A 447 18.83 9.65 -6.29
N SER A 448 19.58 9.42 -7.37
CA SER A 448 19.00 9.09 -8.68
C SER A 448 18.29 7.73 -8.67
N SER A 449 18.88 6.74 -8.02
CA SER A 449 18.27 5.42 -7.80
C SER A 449 17.00 5.53 -6.95
N LEU A 450 17.02 6.32 -5.88
CA LEU A 450 15.84 6.55 -5.03
C LEU A 450 14.69 7.18 -5.84
N ILE A 451 14.98 8.18 -6.67
CA ILE A 451 13.99 8.81 -7.57
C ILE A 451 13.40 7.79 -8.54
N GLU A 452 14.23 6.89 -9.08
CA GLU A 452 13.80 5.85 -10.01
C GLU A 452 12.86 4.84 -9.33
N GLU A 453 13.18 4.40 -8.10
CA GLU A 453 12.32 3.50 -7.32
C GLU A 453 10.91 4.10 -7.10
N TYR A 454 10.82 5.36 -6.68
CA TYR A 454 9.53 6.05 -6.58
C TYR A 454 8.82 6.15 -7.94
N SER A 455 9.56 6.40 -9.04
CA SER A 455 9.00 6.47 -10.38
C SER A 455 8.44 5.13 -10.87
N GLN A 456 9.11 4.03 -10.54
CA GLN A 456 8.66 2.68 -10.89
C GLN A 456 7.35 2.31 -10.17
N LEU A 457 7.22 2.70 -8.89
CA LEU A 457 5.99 2.51 -8.12
C LEU A 457 4.84 3.35 -8.66
N ASP A 458 5.09 4.62 -8.98
CA ASP A 458 4.07 5.51 -9.55
C ASP A 458 3.59 5.00 -10.93
N ALA A 459 4.49 4.45 -11.74
CA ALA A 459 4.14 3.81 -13.02
C ALA A 459 3.33 2.50 -12.87
N ALA A 460 3.30 1.89 -11.68
CA ALA A 460 2.48 0.72 -11.38
C ALA A 460 1.02 1.06 -11.03
N LYS A 461 0.68 2.35 -10.94
CA LYS A 461 -0.69 2.85 -10.72
C LYS A 461 -1.65 2.28 -11.78
N GLY A 462 -2.52 1.35 -11.35
CA GLY A 462 -3.55 0.73 -12.19
C GLY A 462 -3.24 -0.69 -12.72
N ARG A 463 -2.11 -1.32 -12.36
CA ARG A 463 -1.79 -2.68 -12.82
C ARG A 463 -2.44 -3.76 -11.94
N LEU A 464 -3.38 -4.53 -12.52
CA LEU A 464 -3.80 -5.85 -12.01
C LEU A 464 -2.83 -6.92 -12.54
N THR A 465 -2.40 -7.85 -11.69
CA THR A 465 -1.46 -8.93 -12.02
C THR A 465 -1.97 -9.81 -13.18
N PRO A 466 -1.13 -10.18 -14.17
CA PRO A 466 -1.56 -11.00 -15.29
C PRO A 466 -1.63 -12.50 -14.94
N ASP A 467 -2.78 -13.12 -15.21
CA ASP A 467 -2.99 -14.57 -15.26
C ASP A 467 -2.72 -15.09 -16.68
N VAL A 468 -2.02 -16.23 -16.83
CA VAL A 468 -1.62 -16.84 -18.13
C VAL A 468 -2.80 -17.07 -19.12
N PRO A 469 -4.00 -17.52 -18.68
CA PRO A 469 -5.16 -17.66 -19.57
C PRO A 469 -5.65 -16.32 -20.15
N ARG A 470 -5.35 -15.20 -19.49
CA ARG A 470 -5.75 -13.88 -19.96
C ARG A 470 -4.88 -13.45 -21.14
N LEU A 471 -3.58 -13.74 -21.09
CA LEU A 471 -2.64 -13.47 -22.17
C LEU A 471 -3.12 -14.13 -23.47
N SER A 472 -3.47 -15.42 -23.47
CA SER A 472 -3.96 -16.11 -24.68
C SER A 472 -5.27 -15.52 -25.23
N THR A 473 -6.18 -15.06 -24.37
CA THR A 473 -7.43 -14.39 -24.80
C THR A 473 -7.22 -12.95 -25.27
N GLU A 474 -6.16 -12.28 -24.82
CA GLU A 474 -5.77 -10.93 -25.24
C GLU A 474 -5.18 -10.92 -26.64
N TRP A 475 -4.38 -11.96 -26.97
CA TRP A 475 -3.77 -12.14 -28.28
C TRP A 475 -4.73 -12.70 -29.33
N THR A 476 -5.93 -13.13 -28.94
CA THR A 476 -6.92 -13.72 -29.86
C THR A 476 -8.11 -12.78 -30.09
N GLY A 477 -8.46 -12.59 -31.37
CA GLY A 477 -9.59 -11.74 -31.78
C GLY A 477 -10.93 -12.23 -31.23
N SER A 478 -11.88 -11.32 -31.01
CA SER A 478 -13.19 -11.59 -30.38
C SER A 478 -13.96 -12.78 -30.98
N LYS A 479 -13.85 -13.02 -32.29
CA LYS A 479 -14.47 -14.14 -33.00
C LYS A 479 -13.86 -15.52 -32.65
N HIS A 480 -12.59 -15.56 -32.22
CA HIS A 480 -11.84 -16.81 -31.98
C HIS A 480 -11.51 -17.07 -30.50
N ARG A 481 -11.94 -16.18 -29.58
CA ARG A 481 -11.67 -16.32 -28.14
C ARG A 481 -12.23 -17.61 -27.54
N MET A 482 -13.42 -18.01 -27.97
CA MET A 482 -14.05 -19.27 -27.53
C MET A 482 -13.23 -20.48 -27.96
N LEU A 483 -12.71 -20.48 -29.19
CA LEU A 483 -11.85 -21.53 -29.71
C LEU A 483 -10.53 -21.60 -28.92
N ALA A 484 -9.92 -20.45 -28.62
CA ALA A 484 -8.67 -20.38 -27.86
C ALA A 484 -8.81 -20.94 -26.42
N GLY A 485 -9.92 -20.63 -25.74
CA GLY A 485 -10.20 -21.16 -24.39
C GLY A 485 -10.46 -22.66 -24.37
N ILE A 486 -11.09 -23.22 -25.41
CA ILE A 486 -11.33 -24.66 -25.48
C ILE A 486 -10.06 -25.42 -25.90
N ILE A 487 -9.20 -24.83 -26.73
CA ILE A 487 -7.88 -25.40 -27.08
C ILE A 487 -7.04 -25.64 -25.82
N THR A 488 -7.05 -24.70 -24.86
CA THR A 488 -6.34 -24.89 -23.59
C THR A 488 -6.89 -26.08 -22.79
N ASP A 489 -8.19 -26.34 -22.86
CA ASP A 489 -8.81 -27.47 -22.17
C ASP A 489 -8.41 -28.83 -22.79
N TYR A 490 -8.17 -28.92 -24.10
CA TYR A 490 -7.74 -30.17 -24.75
C TYR A 490 -6.42 -30.72 -24.18
N PHE A 491 -5.50 -29.85 -23.77
CA PHE A 491 -4.23 -30.29 -23.16
C PHE A 491 -4.43 -31.09 -21.88
N PHE A 492 -5.51 -30.85 -21.14
CA PHE A 492 -5.82 -31.60 -19.92
C PHE A 492 -6.12 -33.08 -20.22
N GLY A 493 -6.92 -33.35 -21.25
CA GLY A 493 -7.22 -34.73 -21.66
C GLY A 493 -6.02 -35.44 -22.27
N PHE A 494 -5.14 -34.70 -22.98
CA PHE A 494 -3.87 -35.25 -23.45
C PHE A 494 -2.97 -35.64 -22.26
N GLY A 495 -2.96 -34.83 -21.21
CA GLY A 495 -2.31 -35.14 -19.94
C GLY A 495 -2.78 -36.45 -19.32
N TYR A 496 -4.09 -36.72 -19.30
CA TYR A 496 -4.64 -38.00 -18.81
C TYR A 496 -4.15 -39.21 -19.62
N ILE A 497 -4.15 -39.08 -20.94
CA ILE A 497 -3.69 -40.13 -21.86
C ILE A 497 -2.20 -40.41 -21.65
N LEU A 498 -1.39 -39.35 -21.59
CA LEU A 498 0.05 -39.44 -21.36
C LEU A 498 0.36 -40.05 -19.99
N LEU A 499 -0.37 -39.63 -18.95
CA LEU A 499 -0.24 -40.14 -17.59
C LEU A 499 -0.49 -41.65 -17.54
N ALA A 500 -1.51 -42.16 -18.23
CA ALA A 500 -1.77 -43.59 -18.31
C ALA A 500 -0.60 -44.36 -18.96
N GLY A 501 -0.01 -43.81 -20.02
CA GLY A 501 1.16 -44.41 -20.69
C GLY A 501 2.41 -44.42 -19.81
N VAL A 502 2.74 -43.30 -19.17
CA VAL A 502 3.91 -43.18 -18.27
C VAL A 502 3.73 -44.08 -17.04
N ALA A 503 2.53 -44.12 -16.46
CA ALA A 503 2.22 -44.98 -15.32
C ALA A 503 2.28 -46.48 -15.65
N TYR A 504 2.04 -46.87 -16.92
CA TYR A 504 2.24 -48.25 -17.37
C TYR A 504 3.72 -48.64 -17.43
N MET A 505 4.60 -47.71 -17.81
CA MET A 505 6.04 -47.93 -17.90
C MET A 505 6.73 -47.88 -16.52
N ILE A 506 6.33 -46.95 -15.66
CA ILE A 506 6.94 -46.71 -14.34
C ILE A 506 5.95 -47.13 -13.26
N ARG A 507 6.19 -48.30 -12.67
CA ARG A 507 5.28 -48.90 -11.67
C ARG A 507 5.53 -48.44 -10.23
N ASP A 508 6.72 -47.89 -9.93
CA ASP A 508 7.02 -47.31 -8.62
C ASP A 508 6.42 -45.90 -8.54
N TRP A 509 5.52 -45.68 -7.58
CA TRP A 509 4.82 -44.41 -7.39
C TRP A 509 5.77 -43.23 -7.14
N ARG A 510 6.93 -43.44 -6.51
CA ARG A 510 7.92 -42.39 -6.27
C ARG A 510 8.59 -41.94 -7.55
N GLN A 511 9.02 -42.92 -8.35
CA GLN A 511 9.65 -42.68 -9.66
C GLN A 511 8.63 -42.09 -10.64
N LEU A 512 7.37 -42.51 -10.57
CA LEU A 512 6.28 -41.97 -11.36
C LEU A 512 6.01 -40.49 -11.01
N GLN A 513 5.93 -40.16 -9.72
CA GLN A 513 5.76 -38.77 -9.29
C GLN A 513 6.92 -37.89 -9.76
N LEU A 514 8.16 -38.38 -9.68
CA LEU A 514 9.33 -37.66 -10.18
C LEU A 514 9.28 -37.49 -11.71
N ALA A 515 8.95 -38.54 -12.45
CA ALA A 515 8.86 -38.51 -13.91
C ALA A 515 7.78 -37.55 -14.42
N ILE A 516 6.64 -37.45 -13.73
CA ILE A 516 5.56 -36.51 -14.06
C ILE A 516 5.93 -35.07 -13.68
N SER A 517 6.69 -34.88 -12.60
CA SER A 517 7.07 -33.55 -12.11
C SER A 517 8.30 -32.98 -12.85
N ALA A 518 9.18 -33.82 -13.39
CA ALA A 518 10.41 -33.40 -14.07
C ALA A 518 10.18 -32.45 -15.27
N PRO A 519 9.19 -32.68 -16.16
CA PRO A 519 8.83 -31.71 -17.20
C PRO A 519 8.37 -30.35 -16.66
N GLY A 520 7.85 -30.31 -15.43
CA GLY A 520 7.49 -29.08 -14.70
C GLY A 520 8.66 -28.11 -14.56
N PHE A 521 9.88 -28.62 -14.39
CA PHE A 521 11.09 -27.78 -14.30
C PHE A 521 11.45 -27.14 -15.65
N LEU A 522 11.12 -27.77 -16.77
CA LEU A 522 11.35 -27.19 -18.10
C LEU A 522 10.45 -25.96 -18.33
N PHE A 523 9.29 -25.90 -17.68
CA PHE A 523 8.42 -24.72 -17.73
C PHE A 523 8.98 -23.50 -17.00
N ILE A 524 10.00 -23.65 -16.13
CA ILE A 524 10.71 -22.49 -15.55
C ILE A 524 11.40 -21.70 -16.66
N PHE A 525 12.00 -22.37 -17.63
CA PHE A 525 12.64 -21.72 -18.78
C PHE A 525 11.62 -21.09 -19.76
N TYR A 526 10.36 -21.52 -19.70
CA TYR A 526 9.28 -20.93 -20.51
C TYR A 526 9.03 -19.45 -20.17
N ILE A 527 9.42 -18.98 -18.96
CA ILE A 527 9.34 -17.57 -18.58
C ILE A 527 10.19 -16.66 -19.47
N TRP A 528 11.27 -17.18 -20.07
CA TRP A 528 12.14 -16.43 -20.98
C TRP A 528 11.63 -16.43 -22.42
N VAL A 529 10.71 -17.34 -22.75
CA VAL A 529 10.13 -17.49 -24.09
C VAL A 529 8.81 -16.73 -24.21
N LEU A 530 8.08 -16.56 -23.10
CA LEU A 530 6.80 -15.86 -23.06
C LEU A 530 6.96 -14.37 -23.40
N PRO A 531 6.38 -13.88 -24.52
CA PRO A 531 6.42 -12.46 -24.83
C PRO A 531 5.59 -11.67 -23.81
N LYS A 532 6.06 -10.46 -23.48
CA LYS A 532 5.29 -9.51 -22.65
C LYS A 532 3.99 -9.14 -23.38
N SER A 533 2.90 -8.88 -22.65
CA SER A 533 1.64 -8.45 -23.28
C SER A 533 1.84 -7.13 -24.04
N ALA A 534 1.39 -7.06 -25.30
CA ALA A 534 1.47 -5.82 -26.08
C ALA A 534 0.67 -4.68 -25.42
N ARG A 535 -0.45 -4.99 -24.75
CA ARG A 535 -1.22 -4.02 -23.96
C ARG A 535 -0.46 -3.53 -22.74
N TRP A 536 0.30 -4.42 -22.09
CA TRP A 536 1.17 -4.05 -20.98
C TRP A 536 2.33 -3.14 -21.43
N LEU A 537 2.93 -3.43 -22.59
CA LEU A 537 3.97 -2.58 -23.17
C LEU A 537 3.43 -1.19 -23.52
N MET A 538 2.24 -1.11 -24.11
CA MET A 538 1.55 0.15 -24.39
C MET A 538 1.20 0.94 -23.12
N ALA A 539 0.68 0.27 -22.09
CA ALA A 539 0.36 0.91 -20.81
C ALA A 539 1.60 1.45 -20.09
N ASN A 540 2.79 0.90 -20.38
CA ASN A 540 4.06 1.33 -19.80
C ASN A 540 4.83 2.31 -20.68
N GLN A 541 4.15 2.94 -21.65
CA GLN A 541 4.74 3.89 -22.60
C GLN A 541 5.89 3.31 -23.46
N LYS A 542 6.04 1.98 -23.50
CA LYS A 542 7.00 1.27 -24.35
C LYS A 542 6.37 0.98 -25.71
N ARG A 543 6.01 2.06 -26.44
CA ARG A 543 5.25 2.00 -27.69
C ARG A 543 6.02 1.27 -28.80
N GLU A 544 7.33 1.46 -28.88
CA GLU A 544 8.20 0.81 -29.87
C GLU A 544 8.28 -0.71 -29.65
N GLU A 545 8.54 -1.16 -28.41
CA GLU A 545 8.56 -2.59 -28.07
C GLU A 545 7.18 -3.25 -28.34
N ALA A 546 6.08 -2.54 -28.09
CA ALA A 546 4.73 -3.03 -28.38
C ALA A 546 4.48 -3.16 -29.90
N LEU A 547 4.90 -2.17 -30.68
CA LEU A 547 4.80 -2.16 -32.14
C LEU A 547 5.63 -3.28 -32.76
N ASP A 548 6.86 -3.47 -32.32
CA ASP A 548 7.74 -4.55 -32.78
C ASP A 548 7.13 -5.92 -32.50
N LEU A 549 6.54 -6.09 -31.32
CA LEU A 549 5.88 -7.32 -30.95
C LEU A 549 4.62 -7.60 -31.79
N ILE A 550 3.82 -6.55 -32.07
CA ILE A 550 2.63 -6.65 -32.93
C ILE A 550 3.02 -6.92 -34.38
N ARG A 551 4.08 -6.26 -34.90
CA ARG A 551 4.65 -6.52 -36.23
C ARG A 551 5.15 -7.96 -36.35
N LYS A 552 5.86 -8.46 -35.33
CA LYS A 552 6.30 -9.85 -35.26
C LYS A 552 5.12 -10.83 -35.27
N ALA A 553 4.06 -10.55 -34.51
CA ALA A 553 2.84 -11.35 -34.52
C ALA A 553 2.13 -11.32 -35.89
N ALA A 554 2.08 -10.16 -36.55
CA ALA A 554 1.48 -9.96 -37.86
C ALA A 554 2.25 -10.70 -38.98
N LEU A 555 3.60 -10.67 -38.92
CA LEU A 555 4.49 -11.45 -39.78
C LEU A 555 4.26 -12.96 -39.64
N VAL A 556 4.19 -13.46 -38.40
CA VAL A 556 3.92 -14.89 -38.12
C VAL A 556 2.54 -15.31 -38.63
N ASN A 557 1.54 -14.43 -38.55
CA ASN A 557 0.19 -14.68 -39.05
C ASN A 557 0.04 -14.49 -40.57
N GLY A 558 1.12 -14.18 -41.29
CA GLY A 558 1.13 -14.03 -42.76
C GLY A 558 0.45 -12.75 -43.29
N ASN A 559 0.14 -11.78 -42.42
CA ASN A 559 -0.49 -10.51 -42.77
C ASN A 559 0.40 -9.35 -42.29
N PRO A 560 1.45 -8.97 -43.03
CA PRO A 560 2.34 -7.88 -42.61
C PRO A 560 1.57 -6.56 -42.54
N LEU A 561 1.66 -5.87 -41.40
CA LEU A 561 1.10 -4.54 -41.20
C LEU A 561 1.83 -3.53 -42.11
N ARG A 562 1.10 -2.59 -42.71
CA ARG A 562 1.68 -1.46 -43.47
C ARG A 562 2.50 -0.55 -42.53
N ASP A 563 3.54 0.08 -43.06
CA ASP A 563 4.45 0.94 -42.29
C ASP A 563 3.76 2.17 -41.65
N ASP A 564 2.59 2.57 -42.15
CA ASP A 564 1.77 3.70 -41.66
C ASP A 564 0.76 3.31 -40.55
N PHE A 565 0.96 2.19 -39.85
CA PHE A 565 0.05 1.74 -38.81
C PHE A 565 0.27 2.50 -37.49
N GLU A 566 -0.52 3.53 -37.23
CA GLU A 566 -0.58 4.18 -35.92
C GLU A 566 -1.54 3.45 -34.97
N LEU A 567 -1.03 3.02 -33.81
CA LEU A 567 -1.86 2.59 -32.69
C LEU A 567 -2.55 3.83 -32.11
N VAL A 568 -3.79 4.08 -32.54
CA VAL A 568 -4.67 5.06 -31.91
C VAL A 568 -5.20 4.46 -30.62
N GLN A 569 -4.87 5.09 -29.51
CA GLN A 569 -5.58 4.89 -28.26
C GLN A 569 -6.94 5.59 -28.48
N GLU A 570 -8.03 4.84 -28.60
CA GLU A 570 -9.34 5.47 -28.41
C GLU A 570 -9.35 5.97 -26.97
N ASP A 571 -9.08 7.26 -26.78
CA ASP A 571 -9.55 8.01 -25.64
C ASP A 571 -11.06 7.88 -25.67
N LYS A 572 -11.59 6.88 -24.96
CA LYS A 572 -13.02 6.81 -24.72
C LYS A 572 -13.36 8.08 -23.95
N ASP A 573 -14.03 8.97 -24.64
CA ASP A 573 -14.65 10.19 -24.17
C ASP A 573 -14.96 10.16 -22.68
N GLU A 574 -14.50 11.20 -22.01
CA GLU A 574 -14.95 11.67 -20.71
C GLU A 574 -16.48 11.81 -20.70
N ARG A 575 -17.20 10.70 -20.58
CA ARG A 575 -18.55 10.75 -20.02
C ARG A 575 -18.38 10.98 -18.53
N PRO A 576 -19.09 11.95 -17.94
CA PRO A 576 -18.97 12.26 -16.52
C PRO A 576 -19.24 10.98 -15.73
N MET A 577 -18.22 10.52 -15.01
CA MET A 577 -18.29 9.32 -14.19
C MET A 577 -19.17 9.63 -12.97
N GLY A 578 -20.48 9.60 -13.18
CA GLY A 578 -21.45 9.46 -12.10
C GLY A 578 -21.09 8.22 -11.30
N GLU A 579 -20.87 8.42 -10.00
CA GLU A 579 -20.73 7.44 -8.92
C GLU A 579 -20.86 5.95 -9.30
N THR A 580 -19.87 5.36 -9.96
CA THR A 580 -19.81 3.90 -10.11
C THR A 580 -18.99 3.34 -8.95
N ARG A 581 -19.70 3.01 -7.85
CA ARG A 581 -19.15 2.23 -6.73
C ARG A 581 -18.30 1.07 -7.25
N ARG A 582 -17.04 0.96 -6.80
CA ARG A 582 -16.22 -0.25 -7.04
C ARG A 582 -16.96 -1.46 -6.47
N ALA A 583 -17.48 -2.31 -7.34
CA ALA A 583 -18.31 -3.43 -6.95
C ALA A 583 -17.48 -4.46 -6.19
N THR A 584 -17.91 -4.79 -4.97
CA THR A 584 -17.24 -5.75 -4.07
C THR A 584 -17.89 -7.13 -4.15
N VAL A 585 -17.27 -8.15 -3.56
CA VAL A 585 -17.81 -9.53 -3.52
C VAL A 585 -19.23 -9.57 -2.91
N VAL A 586 -19.53 -8.63 -2.00
CA VAL A 586 -20.85 -8.49 -1.39
C VAL A 586 -21.93 -8.15 -2.43
N ASP A 587 -21.58 -7.41 -3.49
CA ASP A 587 -22.52 -7.00 -4.53
C ASP A 587 -22.99 -8.19 -5.42
N LEU A 588 -22.32 -9.35 -5.37
CA LEU A 588 -22.82 -10.60 -5.99
C LEU A 588 -24.05 -11.18 -5.29
N VAL A 589 -24.24 -10.85 -4.00
CA VAL A 589 -25.30 -11.41 -3.12
C VAL A 589 -26.34 -10.34 -2.73
N ARG A 590 -26.01 -9.06 -2.96
CA ARG A 590 -26.83 -7.92 -2.53
C ARG A 590 -28.15 -7.81 -3.28
N THR A 591 -28.12 -8.04 -4.58
CA THR A 591 -29.22 -7.81 -5.52
C THR A 591 -29.99 -9.10 -5.79
N PRO A 592 -31.34 -9.10 -5.81
CA PRO A 592 -32.14 -10.33 -5.79
C PRO A 592 -31.93 -11.23 -7.03
N LYS A 593 -31.81 -10.64 -8.22
CA LYS A 593 -31.57 -11.40 -9.47
C LYS A 593 -30.13 -11.92 -9.52
N MET A 594 -29.15 -11.08 -9.21
CA MET A 594 -27.74 -11.47 -9.14
C MET A 594 -27.49 -12.54 -8.09
N ARG A 595 -28.05 -12.40 -6.88
CA ARG A 595 -27.92 -13.41 -5.81
C ARG A 595 -28.37 -14.78 -6.27
N ARG A 596 -29.53 -14.85 -6.93
CA ARG A 596 -30.07 -16.10 -7.47
C ARG A 596 -29.14 -16.68 -8.53
N GLN A 597 -28.67 -15.88 -9.48
CA GLN A 597 -27.75 -16.34 -10.54
C GLN A 597 -26.39 -16.78 -9.97
N SER A 598 -25.80 -16.00 -9.07
CA SER A 598 -24.54 -16.30 -8.38
C SER A 598 -24.61 -17.61 -7.61
N LEU A 599 -25.63 -17.81 -6.77
CA LEU A 599 -25.78 -19.04 -5.97
C LEU A 599 -25.94 -20.29 -6.85
N ILE A 600 -26.71 -20.16 -7.95
CA ILE A 600 -26.90 -21.26 -8.90
C ILE A 600 -25.58 -21.59 -9.62
N ILE A 601 -24.82 -20.59 -10.06
CA ILE A 601 -23.49 -20.79 -10.68
C ILE A 601 -22.52 -21.42 -9.67
N PHE A 602 -22.47 -20.95 -8.43
CA PHE A 602 -21.60 -21.51 -7.38
C PHE A 602 -21.92 -22.98 -7.11
N TYR A 603 -23.21 -23.33 -7.07
CA TYR A 603 -23.64 -24.72 -6.96
C TYR A 603 -23.19 -25.55 -8.18
N MET A 604 -23.27 -25.02 -9.41
CA MET A 604 -22.79 -25.75 -10.59
C MET A 604 -21.28 -25.98 -10.57
N TRP A 605 -20.50 -24.99 -10.17
CA TRP A 605 -19.04 -25.15 -9.99
C TRP A 605 -18.73 -26.24 -8.96
N PHE A 606 -19.41 -26.19 -7.82
CA PHE A 606 -19.29 -27.18 -6.75
C PHE A 606 -19.59 -28.60 -7.27
N VAL A 607 -20.76 -28.80 -7.89
CA VAL A 607 -21.22 -30.13 -8.32
C VAL A 607 -20.37 -30.68 -9.46
N ASN A 608 -19.99 -29.86 -10.45
CA ASN A 608 -19.18 -30.33 -11.55
C ASN A 608 -17.84 -30.87 -11.06
N VAL A 609 -17.17 -30.14 -10.17
CA VAL A 609 -15.87 -30.58 -9.63
C VAL A 609 -16.02 -31.74 -8.64
N LEU A 610 -17.09 -31.76 -7.85
CA LEU A 610 -17.43 -32.86 -6.94
C LEU A 610 -17.54 -34.20 -7.70
N VAL A 611 -18.35 -34.23 -8.77
CA VAL A 611 -18.57 -35.46 -9.55
C VAL A 611 -17.39 -35.76 -10.46
N TYR A 612 -16.72 -34.74 -11.00
CA TYR A 612 -15.52 -34.92 -11.83
C TYR A 612 -14.41 -35.65 -11.06
N TYR A 613 -14.08 -35.19 -9.86
CA TYR A 613 -13.11 -35.87 -8.99
C TYR A 613 -13.70 -37.13 -8.36
N GLY A 614 -15.00 -37.16 -8.09
CA GLY A 614 -15.72 -38.36 -7.67
C GLY A 614 -15.45 -39.52 -8.63
N LEU A 615 -15.77 -39.37 -9.91
CA LEU A 615 -15.54 -40.44 -10.89
C LEU A 615 -14.04 -40.70 -11.14
N SER A 616 -13.20 -39.66 -11.14
CA SER A 616 -11.76 -39.78 -11.39
C SER A 616 -10.97 -40.45 -10.27
N LEU A 617 -11.37 -40.31 -9.01
CA LEU A 617 -10.61 -40.91 -7.89
C LEU A 617 -10.97 -42.38 -7.65
N ASN A 618 -12.01 -42.89 -8.32
CA ASN A 618 -12.52 -44.24 -8.11
C ASN A 618 -12.23 -45.22 -9.25
N ILE A 619 -11.07 -45.06 -9.89
CA ILE A 619 -10.66 -45.87 -11.04
C ILE A 619 -10.54 -47.36 -10.66
N SER A 620 -10.26 -47.69 -9.39
CA SER A 620 -10.09 -49.06 -8.89
C SER A 620 -11.39 -49.87 -8.78
N ASP A 621 -12.54 -49.22 -8.57
CA ASP A 621 -13.82 -49.92 -8.33
C ASP A 621 -14.49 -50.43 -9.61
N PHE A 622 -14.02 -50.04 -10.78
CA PHE A 622 -14.65 -50.37 -12.07
C PHE A 622 -14.25 -51.74 -12.63
N GLY A 623 -13.41 -52.51 -11.93
CA GLY A 623 -13.10 -53.92 -12.24
C GLY A 623 -12.25 -54.16 -13.49
N THR A 624 -11.92 -53.12 -14.26
CA THR A 624 -11.00 -53.15 -15.40
C THR A 624 -9.57 -52.79 -14.98
N ASN A 625 -8.59 -53.03 -15.87
CA ASN A 625 -7.22 -52.58 -15.64
C ASN A 625 -7.20 -51.05 -15.39
N ILE A 626 -6.56 -50.63 -14.29
CA ILE A 626 -6.51 -49.24 -13.83
C ILE A 626 -5.94 -48.32 -14.91
N TYR A 627 -4.90 -48.76 -15.63
CA TYR A 627 -4.27 -48.00 -16.71
C TYR A 627 -5.19 -47.84 -17.92
N LEU A 628 -5.89 -48.90 -18.30
CA LEU A 628 -6.85 -48.87 -19.40
C LEU A 628 -8.02 -47.94 -19.09
N THR A 629 -8.52 -47.99 -17.85
CA THR A 629 -9.63 -47.15 -17.38
C THR A 629 -9.23 -45.67 -17.40
N GLN A 630 -8.00 -45.35 -16.95
CA GLN A 630 -7.47 -43.99 -16.97
C GLN A 630 -7.22 -43.47 -18.40
N PHE A 631 -6.74 -44.32 -19.30
CA PHE A 631 -6.59 -44.00 -20.72
C PHE A 631 -7.94 -43.70 -21.37
N ILE A 632 -8.96 -44.53 -21.11
CA ILE A 632 -10.32 -44.31 -21.60
C ILE A 632 -10.90 -43.02 -21.02
N PHE A 633 -10.67 -42.68 -19.74
CA PHE A 633 -11.06 -41.38 -19.19
C PHE A 633 -10.49 -40.21 -19.99
N GLY A 634 -9.19 -40.22 -20.30
CA GLY A 634 -8.58 -39.18 -21.14
C GLY A 634 -9.16 -39.12 -22.55
N MET A 635 -9.41 -40.28 -23.17
CA MET A 635 -10.04 -40.35 -24.49
C MET A 635 -11.48 -39.82 -24.50
N VAL A 636 -12.27 -40.03 -23.45
CA VAL A 636 -13.66 -39.56 -23.35
C VAL A 636 -13.75 -38.03 -23.21
N GLU A 637 -12.72 -37.37 -22.65
CA GLU A 637 -12.72 -35.91 -22.54
C GLU A 637 -12.59 -35.19 -23.89
N MET A 638 -11.90 -35.81 -24.86
CA MET A 638 -11.69 -35.25 -26.20
C MET A 638 -13.02 -35.01 -26.95
N PRO A 639 -13.87 -36.02 -27.19
CA PRO A 639 -15.15 -35.82 -27.86
C PRO A 639 -16.12 -34.99 -27.02
N ALA A 640 -16.05 -35.06 -25.68
CA ALA A 640 -16.86 -34.21 -24.81
C ALA A 640 -16.60 -32.73 -25.12
N ARG A 641 -15.33 -32.31 -25.15
CA ARG A 641 -14.94 -30.94 -25.48
C ARG A 641 -15.29 -30.55 -26.92
N THR A 642 -15.10 -31.44 -27.89
CA THR A 642 -15.49 -31.18 -29.29
C THR A 642 -16.99 -30.95 -29.43
N ILE A 643 -17.82 -31.78 -28.78
CA ILE A 643 -19.28 -31.64 -28.83
C ILE A 643 -19.74 -30.38 -28.10
N THR A 644 -19.07 -29.95 -27.03
CA THR A 644 -19.38 -28.67 -26.37
C THR A 644 -19.18 -27.48 -27.31
N LEU A 645 -18.16 -27.48 -28.18
CA LEU A 645 -17.93 -26.38 -29.12
C LEU A 645 -19.12 -26.17 -30.07
N PHE A 646 -19.70 -27.26 -30.59
CA PHE A 646 -20.85 -27.19 -31.49
C PHE A 646 -22.16 -26.85 -30.75
N THR A 647 -22.36 -27.42 -29.57
CA THR A 647 -23.60 -27.24 -28.79
C THR A 647 -23.67 -25.87 -28.13
N LEU A 648 -22.52 -25.33 -27.71
CA LEU A 648 -22.40 -23.98 -27.15
C LEU A 648 -22.97 -22.97 -28.13
N ASN A 649 -22.65 -23.03 -29.43
CA ASN A 649 -23.17 -22.07 -30.40
C ASN A 649 -24.70 -21.97 -30.45
N ARG A 650 -25.44 -23.03 -30.11
CA ARG A 650 -26.92 -23.04 -30.21
C ARG A 650 -27.62 -22.54 -28.94
N SER A 651 -27.23 -23.03 -27.77
CA SER A 651 -27.80 -22.60 -26.48
C SER A 651 -26.89 -23.03 -25.34
N ARG A 652 -26.62 -22.12 -24.40
CA ARG A 652 -25.72 -22.35 -23.27
C ARG A 652 -26.48 -23.02 -22.14
N ARG A 653 -27.72 -22.57 -21.91
CA ARG A 653 -28.62 -23.12 -20.90
C ARG A 653 -29.05 -24.57 -21.20
N ILE A 654 -29.51 -24.85 -22.41
CA ILE A 654 -30.00 -26.19 -22.79
C ILE A 654 -28.84 -27.19 -22.79
N SER A 655 -27.68 -26.80 -23.31
CA SER A 655 -26.50 -27.66 -23.30
C SER A 655 -26.06 -27.99 -21.88
N GLN A 656 -25.98 -26.98 -21.00
CA GLN A 656 -25.60 -27.19 -19.60
C GLN A 656 -26.58 -28.12 -18.86
N LEU A 657 -27.89 -27.95 -19.09
CA LEU A 657 -28.92 -28.80 -18.53
C LEU A 657 -28.81 -30.24 -19.04
N ALA A 658 -28.66 -30.42 -20.35
CA ALA A 658 -28.61 -31.74 -20.98
C ALA A 658 -27.41 -32.55 -20.48
N PHE A 659 -26.22 -31.95 -20.44
CA PHE A 659 -25.00 -32.65 -20.02
C PHE A 659 -24.97 -32.97 -18.52
N LEU A 660 -25.48 -32.08 -17.65
CA LEU A 660 -25.65 -32.40 -16.23
C LEU A 660 -26.67 -33.51 -16.00
N ALA A 661 -27.78 -33.52 -16.76
CA ALA A 661 -28.79 -34.56 -16.66
C ALA A 661 -28.27 -35.92 -17.12
N VAL A 662 -27.56 -35.97 -18.26
CA VAL A 662 -26.89 -37.19 -18.75
C VAL A 662 -25.86 -37.69 -17.75
N GLY A 663 -25.04 -36.79 -17.19
CA GLY A 663 -24.03 -37.11 -16.18
C GLY A 663 -24.63 -37.72 -14.91
N GLY A 664 -25.65 -37.07 -14.36
CA GLY A 664 -26.33 -37.52 -13.13
C GLY A 664 -27.13 -38.81 -13.32
N LEU A 665 -27.88 -38.94 -14.42
CA LEU A 665 -28.67 -40.14 -14.71
C LEU A 665 -27.78 -41.36 -14.93
N ALA A 666 -26.66 -41.22 -15.65
CA ALA A 666 -25.70 -42.30 -15.83
C ALA A 666 -25.10 -42.79 -14.49
N CYS A 667 -24.78 -41.86 -13.58
CA CYS A 667 -24.30 -42.21 -12.24
C CYS A 667 -25.36 -42.95 -11.39
N LEU A 668 -26.64 -42.57 -11.50
CA LEU A 668 -27.73 -43.29 -10.82
C LEU A 668 -28.00 -44.67 -11.40
N LEU A 669 -27.98 -44.80 -12.73
CA LEU A 669 -28.19 -46.09 -13.42
C LEU A 669 -27.11 -47.11 -13.03
N THR A 670 -25.90 -46.65 -12.70
CA THR A 670 -24.80 -47.49 -12.22
C THR A 670 -25.15 -48.24 -10.92
N ILE A 671 -26.11 -47.77 -10.12
CA ILE A 671 -26.53 -48.39 -8.84
C ILE A 671 -27.34 -49.67 -9.04
N PHE A 672 -28.09 -49.77 -10.14
CA PHE A 672 -29.00 -50.88 -10.41
C PHE A 672 -28.29 -52.08 -11.07
N ILE A 673 -27.01 -51.93 -11.39
CA ILE A 673 -26.23 -52.95 -12.08
C ILE A 673 -25.45 -53.80 -11.07
N PRO A 674 -25.56 -55.13 -11.12
CA PRO A 674 -24.82 -56.03 -10.24
C PRO A 674 -23.31 -55.99 -10.52
N ASP A 675 -22.50 -56.22 -9.48
CA ASP A 675 -21.03 -56.09 -9.52
C ASP A 675 -20.34 -57.04 -10.53
N GLU A 676 -21.02 -58.11 -10.96
CA GLU A 676 -20.51 -59.07 -11.95
C GLU A 676 -20.42 -58.48 -13.38
N LEU A 677 -21.21 -57.44 -13.68
CA LEU A 677 -21.23 -56.77 -15.00
C LEU A 677 -20.32 -55.54 -15.03
N PHE A 678 -19.05 -55.72 -14.69
CA PHE A 678 -18.07 -54.64 -14.59
C PHE A 678 -17.92 -53.81 -15.87
N VAL A 679 -18.03 -54.41 -17.06
CA VAL A 679 -17.96 -53.69 -18.35
C VAL A 679 -19.10 -52.67 -18.49
N VAL A 680 -20.33 -53.07 -18.15
CA VAL A 680 -21.52 -52.20 -18.28
C VAL A 680 -21.44 -51.04 -17.26
N ARG A 681 -20.95 -51.33 -16.06
CA ARG A 681 -20.68 -50.32 -15.02
C ARG A 681 -19.66 -49.28 -15.50
N THR A 682 -18.56 -49.73 -16.10
CA THR A 682 -17.52 -48.85 -16.66
C THR A 682 -18.08 -47.99 -17.78
N VAL A 683 -18.85 -48.55 -18.73
CA VAL A 683 -19.48 -47.79 -19.83
C VAL A 683 -20.41 -46.69 -19.30
N LEU A 684 -21.23 -46.97 -18.29
CA LEU A 684 -22.08 -45.95 -17.68
C LEU A 684 -21.30 -44.89 -16.93
N ALA A 685 -20.22 -45.27 -16.23
CA ALA A 685 -19.30 -44.30 -15.65
C ALA A 685 -18.63 -43.41 -16.72
N MET A 686 -18.32 -43.95 -17.91
CA MET A 686 -17.79 -43.17 -19.02
C MET A 686 -18.82 -42.16 -19.56
N ILE A 687 -20.09 -42.56 -19.66
CA ILE A 687 -21.18 -41.64 -20.04
C ILE A 687 -21.35 -40.55 -18.98
N GLY A 688 -21.26 -40.93 -17.69
CA GLY A 688 -21.26 -40.00 -16.57
C GLY A 688 -20.10 -38.99 -16.67
N LYS A 689 -18.90 -39.48 -16.91
CA LYS A 689 -17.68 -38.67 -17.07
C LYS A 689 -17.77 -37.74 -18.28
N PHE A 690 -18.28 -38.22 -19.40
CA PHE A 690 -18.53 -37.43 -20.61
C PHE A 690 -19.45 -36.24 -20.32
N GLY A 691 -20.59 -36.48 -19.67
CA GLY A 691 -21.56 -35.44 -19.33
C GLY A 691 -20.98 -34.38 -18.40
N ILE A 692 -20.25 -34.80 -17.36
CA ILE A 692 -19.65 -33.85 -16.40
C ILE A 692 -18.49 -33.07 -17.01
N THR A 693 -17.63 -33.69 -17.82
CA THR A 693 -16.55 -32.97 -18.52
C THR A 693 -17.13 -31.93 -19.48
N ALA A 694 -18.17 -32.29 -20.24
CA ALA A 694 -18.85 -31.35 -21.12
C ALA A 694 -19.47 -30.18 -20.34
N SER A 695 -20.13 -30.48 -19.21
CA SER A 695 -20.71 -29.45 -18.35
C SER A 695 -19.64 -28.53 -17.74
N LEU A 696 -18.50 -29.07 -17.30
CA LEU A 696 -17.42 -28.29 -16.72
C LEU A 696 -16.91 -27.23 -17.72
N SER A 697 -16.66 -27.59 -18.98
CA SER A 697 -16.23 -26.62 -20.01
C SER A 697 -17.30 -25.55 -20.29
N ILE A 698 -18.60 -25.90 -20.23
CA ILE A 698 -19.68 -24.93 -20.41
C ILE A 698 -19.76 -23.94 -19.23
N VAL A 699 -19.55 -24.39 -17.99
CA VAL A 699 -19.61 -23.52 -16.79
C VAL A 699 -18.60 -22.38 -16.85
N TYR A 700 -17.37 -22.61 -17.34
CA TYR A 700 -16.36 -21.56 -17.48
C TYR A 700 -16.83 -20.44 -18.41
N VAL A 701 -17.43 -20.80 -19.55
CA VAL A 701 -17.97 -19.82 -20.52
C VAL A 701 -19.23 -19.15 -19.97
N TYR A 702 -20.15 -19.94 -19.44
CA TYR A 702 -21.45 -19.45 -19.00
C TYR A 702 -21.35 -18.52 -17.79
N SER A 703 -20.42 -18.77 -16.87
CA SER A 703 -20.15 -17.87 -15.75
C SER A 703 -19.55 -16.52 -16.20
N ALA A 704 -18.67 -16.54 -17.22
CA ALA A 704 -18.15 -15.30 -17.81
C ALA A 704 -19.22 -14.48 -18.53
N GLU A 705 -20.23 -15.12 -19.12
CA GLU A 705 -21.34 -14.46 -19.81
C GLU A 705 -22.44 -13.94 -18.86
N ILE A 706 -22.68 -14.61 -17.73
CA ILE A 706 -23.70 -14.19 -16.76
C ILE A 706 -23.19 -13.04 -15.88
N PHE A 707 -21.93 -13.09 -15.43
CA PHE A 707 -21.43 -12.04 -14.55
C PHE A 707 -21.05 -10.77 -15.32
N PRO A 708 -21.52 -9.59 -14.85
CA PRO A 708 -21.21 -8.33 -15.50
C PRO A 708 -19.75 -7.97 -15.34
N THR A 709 -19.23 -7.21 -16.29
CA THR A 709 -17.78 -6.90 -16.41
C THR A 709 -17.19 -6.38 -15.08
N VAL A 710 -17.95 -5.59 -14.30
CA VAL A 710 -17.54 -5.05 -12.99
C VAL A 710 -17.30 -6.08 -11.89
N VAL A 711 -18.01 -7.21 -11.86
CA VAL A 711 -17.86 -8.26 -10.82
C VAL A 711 -17.48 -9.63 -11.37
N ARG A 712 -17.26 -9.75 -12.68
CA ARG A 712 -16.96 -11.02 -13.36
C ARG A 712 -15.82 -11.78 -12.74
N GLN A 713 -14.69 -11.11 -12.47
CA GLN A 713 -13.52 -11.75 -11.88
C GLN A 713 -13.80 -12.29 -10.48
N ASN A 714 -14.49 -11.50 -9.64
CA ASN A 714 -14.87 -11.90 -8.29
C ASN A 714 -15.86 -13.08 -8.30
N GLY A 715 -16.84 -13.05 -9.23
CA GLY A 715 -17.82 -14.12 -9.40
C GLY A 715 -17.19 -15.44 -9.88
N ILE A 716 -16.31 -15.39 -10.88
CA ILE A 716 -15.58 -16.58 -11.35
C ILE A 716 -14.63 -17.10 -10.27
N GLY A 717 -13.92 -16.22 -9.57
CA GLY A 717 -13.03 -16.59 -8.47
C GLY A 717 -13.76 -17.30 -7.33
N LEU A 718 -14.90 -16.75 -6.89
CA LEU A 718 -15.73 -17.38 -5.85
C LEU A 718 -16.37 -18.70 -6.34
N GLY A 719 -16.74 -18.78 -7.62
CA GLY A 719 -17.16 -20.03 -8.25
C GLY A 719 -16.06 -21.10 -8.19
N SER A 720 -14.82 -20.74 -8.53
CA SER A 720 -13.66 -21.64 -8.44
C SER A 720 -13.40 -22.11 -7.00
N MET A 721 -13.54 -21.23 -6.01
CA MET A 721 -13.46 -21.59 -4.59
C MET A 721 -14.49 -22.66 -4.21
N CYS A 722 -15.75 -22.47 -4.61
CA CYS A 722 -16.82 -23.47 -4.41
C CYS A 722 -16.50 -24.79 -5.14
N ALA A 723 -15.91 -24.73 -6.33
CA ALA A 723 -15.44 -25.89 -7.05
C ALA A 723 -14.38 -26.68 -6.27
N ARG A 724 -13.40 -25.98 -5.66
CA ARG A 724 -12.37 -26.61 -4.82
C ARG A 724 -12.96 -27.28 -3.58
N ALA A 725 -13.96 -26.66 -2.95
CA ALA A 725 -14.70 -27.31 -1.86
C ALA A 725 -15.34 -28.64 -2.32
N GLY A 726 -15.91 -28.67 -3.53
CA GLY A 726 -16.41 -29.91 -4.15
C GLY A 726 -15.31 -30.96 -4.33
N GLY A 727 -14.13 -30.56 -4.81
CA GLY A 727 -12.99 -31.46 -4.97
C GLY A 727 -12.47 -32.05 -3.65
N VAL A 728 -12.48 -31.28 -2.56
CA VAL A 728 -12.09 -31.74 -1.22
C VAL A 728 -13.12 -32.74 -0.66
N ILE A 729 -14.41 -32.51 -0.91
CA ILE A 729 -15.49 -33.37 -0.41
C ILE A 729 -15.58 -34.68 -1.20
N ALA A 730 -15.20 -34.72 -2.48
CA ALA A 730 -15.28 -35.91 -3.33
C ALA A 730 -14.64 -37.18 -2.73
N PRO A 731 -13.37 -37.18 -2.26
CA PRO A 731 -12.78 -38.34 -1.60
C PRO A 731 -13.41 -38.65 -0.24
N ILE A 732 -13.92 -37.66 0.49
CA ILE A 732 -14.63 -37.86 1.77
C ILE A 732 -15.95 -38.62 1.53
N ILE A 733 -16.65 -38.32 0.43
CA ILE A 733 -17.87 -39.05 0.04
C ILE A 733 -17.58 -40.55 -0.15
N TYR A 734 -16.40 -40.91 -0.64
CA TYR A 734 -16.03 -42.32 -0.79
C TYR A 734 -15.88 -43.06 0.53
N LEU A 735 -15.55 -42.38 1.63
CA LEU A 735 -15.48 -43.00 2.95
C LEU A 735 -16.86 -43.50 3.43
N LEU A 736 -17.97 -42.96 2.89
CA LEU A 736 -19.32 -43.47 3.18
C LEU A 736 -19.56 -44.88 2.64
N LYS A 737 -18.71 -45.39 1.73
CA LYS A 737 -18.76 -46.78 1.25
C LYS A 737 -18.67 -47.80 2.41
N LYS A 738 -18.03 -47.43 3.54
CA LYS A 738 -17.96 -48.25 4.76
C LYS A 738 -19.35 -48.57 5.35
N TYR A 739 -20.29 -47.63 5.24
CA TYR A 739 -21.64 -47.77 5.80
C TYR A 739 -22.65 -48.25 4.77
N SER A 740 -22.55 -47.76 3.52
CA SER A 740 -23.39 -48.21 2.42
C SER A 740 -22.61 -48.19 1.10
N PRO A 741 -22.48 -49.33 0.40
CA PRO A 741 -21.71 -49.42 -0.85
C PRO A 741 -22.31 -48.58 -1.98
N LYS A 742 -23.61 -48.25 -1.90
CA LYS A 742 -24.34 -47.48 -2.93
C LYS A 742 -24.34 -45.97 -2.67
N ALA A 743 -24.03 -45.52 -1.45
CA ALA A 743 -24.15 -44.12 -1.05
C ALA A 743 -23.35 -43.11 -1.91
N PRO A 744 -22.08 -43.38 -2.29
CA PRO A 744 -21.31 -42.43 -3.11
C PRO A 744 -21.97 -42.15 -4.46
N MET A 745 -22.43 -43.19 -5.16
CA MET A 745 -23.06 -43.06 -6.48
C MET A 745 -24.43 -42.37 -6.40
N VAL A 746 -25.17 -42.53 -5.30
CA VAL A 746 -26.42 -41.77 -5.05
C VAL A 746 -26.13 -40.28 -4.98
N VAL A 747 -25.10 -39.88 -4.23
CA VAL A 747 -24.73 -38.46 -4.09
C VAL A 747 -24.23 -37.90 -5.42
N PHE A 748 -23.34 -38.63 -6.11
CA PHE A 748 -22.83 -38.21 -7.43
C PHE A 748 -23.90 -38.19 -8.53
N GLY A 749 -25.00 -38.94 -8.37
CA GLY A 749 -26.13 -38.92 -9.30
C GLY A 749 -27.17 -37.85 -9.00
N LEU A 750 -27.57 -37.67 -7.73
CA LEU A 750 -28.60 -36.71 -7.34
C LEU A 750 -28.10 -35.25 -7.42
N CYS A 751 -26.86 -34.97 -7.01
CA CYS A 751 -26.33 -33.60 -7.01
C CYS A 751 -26.33 -32.94 -8.41
N PRO A 752 -25.89 -33.61 -9.50
CA PRO A 752 -26.01 -33.10 -10.87
C PRO A 752 -27.45 -32.93 -11.36
N LEU A 753 -28.38 -33.80 -10.96
CA LEU A 753 -29.79 -33.66 -11.34
C LEU A 753 -30.42 -32.42 -10.69
N VAL A 754 -30.11 -32.15 -9.42
CA VAL A 754 -30.47 -30.89 -8.77
C VAL A 754 -29.83 -29.71 -9.50
N GLY A 755 -28.57 -29.85 -9.94
CA GLY A 755 -27.89 -28.84 -10.76
C GLY A 755 -28.61 -28.57 -12.08
N ALA A 756 -29.05 -29.63 -12.77
CA ALA A 756 -29.81 -29.56 -14.01
C ALA A 756 -31.21 -28.95 -13.83
N ALA A 757 -31.85 -29.13 -12.67
CA ALA A 757 -33.09 -28.42 -12.35
C ALA A 757 -32.83 -26.92 -12.11
N LEU A 758 -31.74 -26.58 -11.41
CA LEU A 758 -31.38 -25.19 -11.12
C LEU A 758 -30.94 -24.40 -12.36
N THR A 759 -30.36 -25.04 -13.40
CA THR A 759 -30.03 -24.37 -14.68
C THR A 759 -31.25 -23.80 -15.39
N MET A 760 -32.45 -24.38 -15.21
CA MET A 760 -33.69 -23.87 -15.80
C MET A 760 -34.01 -22.44 -15.36
N LEU A 761 -33.52 -22.06 -14.18
CA LEU A 761 -33.73 -20.75 -13.56
C LEU A 761 -32.74 -19.67 -14.04
N LEU A 762 -31.74 -20.04 -14.86
CA LEU A 762 -30.77 -19.11 -15.43
C LEU A 762 -31.23 -18.55 -16.79
N PRO A 763 -30.80 -17.32 -17.14
CA PRO A 763 -31.10 -16.72 -18.44
C PRO A 763 -30.29 -17.36 -19.58
N GLU A 764 -30.84 -17.37 -20.78
CA GLU A 764 -30.08 -17.73 -21.99
C GLU A 764 -29.17 -16.55 -22.39
N THR A 765 -27.87 -16.84 -22.55
CA THR A 765 -26.81 -15.88 -22.88
C THR A 765 -26.33 -15.99 -24.33
N ALA A 766 -26.76 -17.02 -25.07
CA ALA A 766 -26.46 -17.18 -26.48
C ALA A 766 -26.75 -15.91 -27.30
N HIS A 767 -25.72 -15.40 -28.00
CA HIS A 767 -25.79 -14.24 -28.91
C HIS A 767 -26.24 -12.91 -28.27
N LYS A 768 -26.23 -12.79 -26.94
CA LYS A 768 -26.52 -11.52 -26.24
C LYS A 768 -25.24 -10.74 -25.95
N PRO A 769 -25.30 -9.40 -25.93
CA PRO A 769 -24.17 -8.60 -25.47
C PRO A 769 -23.85 -8.92 -24.00
N LEU A 770 -22.57 -8.84 -23.65
CA LEU A 770 -22.11 -9.04 -22.27
C LEU A 770 -22.64 -7.90 -21.39
N PRO A 771 -23.18 -8.18 -20.20
CA PRO A 771 -23.61 -7.13 -19.30
C PRO A 771 -22.37 -6.41 -18.74
N ASP A 772 -22.41 -5.08 -18.72
CA ASP A 772 -21.29 -4.27 -18.24
C ASP A 772 -21.49 -3.85 -16.79
N THR A 773 -22.74 -3.57 -16.39
CA THR A 773 -23.10 -3.16 -15.03
C THR A 773 -24.04 -4.15 -14.33
N ILE A 774 -24.16 -4.04 -13.00
CA ILE A 774 -25.12 -4.84 -12.20
C ILE A 774 -26.56 -4.43 -12.52
N ALA A 775 -26.79 -3.15 -12.88
CA ALA A 775 -28.11 -2.64 -13.26
C ALA A 775 -28.65 -3.30 -14.54
N ASP A 776 -27.76 -3.59 -15.50
CA ASP A 776 -28.11 -4.30 -16.74
C ASP A 776 -28.69 -5.70 -16.47
N VAL A 777 -28.25 -6.34 -15.37
CA VAL A 777 -28.72 -7.68 -14.97
C VAL A 777 -30.02 -7.59 -14.16
N GLU A 778 -30.22 -6.52 -13.41
CA GLU A 778 -31.41 -6.30 -12.59
C GLU A 778 -32.63 -5.88 -13.42
N GLY A 779 -32.42 -5.21 -14.56
CA GLY A 779 -33.48 -4.73 -15.44
C GLY A 779 -34.29 -3.60 -14.82
N SER A 780 -33.60 -2.57 -14.31
CA SER A 780 -34.23 -1.32 -13.86
C SER A 780 -34.86 -0.59 -15.03
N ARG A 781 -36.10 -0.14 -14.83
CA ARG A 781 -36.92 0.67 -15.73
C ARG A 781 -36.26 2.02 -16.01
N ASP A 782 -35.50 2.14 -17.09
CA ASP A 782 -35.22 3.42 -17.77
C ASP A 782 -35.52 3.25 -19.27
N CYS A 783 -36.74 2.79 -19.56
CA CYS A 783 -37.31 2.82 -20.91
C CYS A 783 -38.64 3.56 -20.85
N GLU A 784 -38.56 4.88 -20.70
CA GLU A 784 -39.66 5.78 -21.11
C GLU A 784 -39.20 7.16 -21.59
N GLU A 785 -37.90 7.47 -21.62
CA GLU A 785 -37.37 8.67 -22.30
C GLU A 785 -36.19 8.31 -23.23
N ASP A 786 -36.49 7.63 -24.34
CA ASP A 786 -35.69 7.75 -25.58
C ASP A 786 -36.46 7.20 -26.80
N GLY A 787 -37.76 7.50 -26.82
CA GLY A 787 -38.60 7.33 -28.00
C GLY A 787 -38.39 8.48 -29.00
N ALA A 788 -37.17 8.72 -29.49
CA ALA A 788 -36.95 9.73 -30.54
C ALA A 788 -35.62 9.63 -31.31
N ALA A 789 -35.10 8.46 -31.68
CA ALA A 789 -34.06 8.38 -32.73
C ALA A 789 -33.88 6.96 -33.32
N ARG A 790 -34.87 6.46 -34.08
CA ARG A 790 -34.64 5.36 -35.04
C ARG A 790 -35.39 5.60 -36.33
N GLN A 791 -34.78 6.39 -37.20
CA GLN A 791 -34.85 6.28 -38.67
C GLN A 791 -33.44 6.66 -39.14
N VAL A 792 -32.68 5.80 -39.82
CA VAL A 792 -32.67 5.58 -41.27
C VAL A 792 -31.69 4.41 -41.57
N PRO A 793 -31.86 3.65 -42.66
CA PRO A 793 -31.65 2.20 -42.72
C PRO A 793 -30.32 1.77 -43.35
N ASP A 794 -30.10 0.45 -43.29
CA ASP A 794 -29.21 -0.37 -44.10
C ASP A 794 -28.90 0.23 -45.49
N LYS A 795 -27.60 0.31 -45.81
CA LYS A 795 -27.08 0.10 -47.16
C LYS A 795 -25.57 -0.24 -47.13
N GLN A 796 -25.31 -1.45 -47.63
CA GLN A 796 -24.08 -2.02 -48.23
C GLN A 796 -22.89 -2.35 -47.34
#